data_AF-A0A2E0WXD8-F1
#
_entry.id   AF-A0A2E0WXD8-F1
#
_cell.length_a   1.000
_cell.length_b   1.000
_cell.length_c   1.000
_cell.angle_alpha   90.00
_cell.angle_beta   90.00
_cell.angle_gamma   90.00
#
_symmetry.space_group_name_H-M   'P 1'
#
loop_
_entity.id
_entity.type
_entity.pdbx_description
1 polymer ?
#
loop_
_entity_poly.entity_id
_entity_poly.type
_entity_poly.pdbx_seq_one_letter_code
_entity_poly.pdbx_strand_id
1 'polypeptide(L)'
;MASSGYLNTFDYTVIVVYACSLIGLTVFLRKTASASLENYLIGGRSLPWWLLGVSGMAGFLDVAGTMVIVSFLYLLGPRGLFVEFRGGAVLVLVLMMLWTGKWHRRSGCLTGAEWMIFRFGDGPGGRLAQFAKAIGAIIWLIGMLAYLIKAIGLFLSMFLPFSPMQCAVALMGLAGIYTMFSGFYGVVFTDLLQALIIVVAVVFISYLAMSEVPDAEALQDLAIGVTGNSEWSTAMPQWRTEMPPGYQKYEALIAFAGIYLLRNVLFGMGTGDDPRFLAARSDAECSKLSFLWTCLMSVRWPMMMGFAILGLTVANALFPNQATLRETAAMIKQEIPEANEENWQEVTSTLINSPDVKHQQLAADLKARLGQRWKDHVLLVSYYGTVNPERILPAVLLFKIPSGFRGLMLVALIAASMSTFDSNVNMTAGLFVRDIYQKYVRPTAALRELLVATWIFIAATIGVGFAFAYKVKSIHEIWDWIIMGLGGGMMIPNILRLYWWRFNGGGFAIGMTVGVAAAVAQRVMFPDMEPQFQLLIVGGIGLLASVLGALLTPPTDSAVLVKFYQTTWPFGMWGPLKKNLPDSVMQQVAREHRRDLSALPFAMTFQVMIFLAPMLLVIRNWTGFGVCALIAGVAFLGLQRIWLRHIHTPAPSLADCRREFPSNSA
;
A
#
# COMPACT_ATOMS: atom_id res chain seq x y z
N MET A 1 -31.61 -10.20 -27.45
CA MET A 1 -30.50 -9.22 -27.52
C MET A 1 -29.41 -9.68 -26.55
N ALA A 2 -28.45 -10.44 -27.05
CA ALA A 2 -27.36 -11.01 -26.27
C ALA A 2 -26.03 -10.44 -26.78
N SER A 3 -25.75 -9.17 -26.48
CA SER A 3 -24.46 -8.50 -26.74
C SER A 3 -24.35 -7.07 -26.17
N SER A 4 -25.17 -6.64 -25.22
CA SER A 4 -24.92 -5.37 -24.53
C SER A 4 -23.91 -5.61 -23.41
N GLY A 5 -22.66 -5.16 -23.59
CA GLY A 5 -21.64 -5.19 -22.53
C GLY A 5 -22.15 -4.51 -21.24
N TYR A 6 -21.52 -4.81 -20.11
CA TYR A 6 -21.90 -4.23 -18.81
C TYR A 6 -21.77 -2.70 -18.73
N LEU A 7 -21.09 -2.10 -19.71
CA LEU A 7 -20.84 -0.67 -19.86
C LEU A 7 -21.59 -0.12 -21.07
N ASN A 8 -22.23 1.03 -20.87
CA ASN A 8 -22.90 1.77 -21.94
C ASN A 8 -21.97 2.83 -22.57
N THR A 9 -22.45 3.53 -23.60
CA THR A 9 -21.68 4.59 -24.27
C THR A 9 -21.22 5.70 -23.33
N PHE A 10 -22.01 6.05 -22.32
CA PHE A 10 -21.64 7.06 -21.33
C PHE A 10 -20.50 6.57 -20.44
N ASP A 11 -20.54 5.32 -19.98
CA ASP A 11 -19.48 4.71 -19.19
C ASP A 11 -18.13 4.75 -19.94
N TYR A 12 -18.14 4.39 -21.23
CA TYR A 12 -16.95 4.48 -22.09
C TYR A 12 -16.48 5.92 -22.29
N THR A 13 -17.40 6.87 -22.42
CA THR A 13 -17.07 8.30 -22.57
C THR A 13 -16.34 8.80 -21.33
N VAL A 14 -16.80 8.45 -20.12
CA VAL A 14 -16.13 8.82 -18.86
C VAL A 14 -14.71 8.25 -18.79
N ILE A 15 -14.51 6.99 -19.18
CA ILE A 15 -13.19 6.35 -19.22
C ILE A 15 -12.25 7.07 -20.21
N VAL A 16 -12.73 7.39 -21.41
CA VAL A 16 -11.92 8.08 -22.43
C VAL A 16 -11.57 9.50 -21.99
N VAL A 17 -12.53 10.26 -21.45
CA VAL A 17 -12.29 11.62 -20.93
C VAL A 17 -11.24 11.58 -19.81
N TYR A 18 -11.34 10.61 -18.91
CA TYR A 18 -10.35 10.40 -17.87
C TYR A 18 -8.95 10.14 -18.45
N ALA A 19 -8.80 9.18 -19.37
CA ALA A 19 -7.52 8.89 -20.01
C ALA A 19 -6.93 10.12 -20.74
N CYS A 20 -7.77 10.86 -21.47
CA CYS A 20 -7.36 12.10 -22.14
C CYS A 20 -6.92 13.17 -21.14
N SER A 21 -7.58 13.28 -19.98
CA SER A 21 -7.22 14.26 -18.95
C SER A 21 -5.83 13.99 -18.35
N LEU A 22 -5.47 12.71 -18.15
CA LEU A 22 -4.13 12.33 -17.70
C LEU A 22 -3.06 12.72 -18.72
N ILE A 23 -3.29 12.38 -20.00
CA ILE A 23 -2.36 12.73 -21.09
C ILE A 23 -2.22 14.26 -21.20
N GLY A 24 -3.32 15.00 -21.12
CA GLY A 24 -3.33 16.46 -21.16
C GLY A 24 -2.52 17.07 -20.02
N LEU A 25 -2.71 16.57 -18.79
CA LEU A 25 -1.97 17.01 -17.62
C LEU A 25 -0.46 16.73 -17.75
N THR A 26 -0.10 15.57 -18.30
CA THR A 26 1.29 15.20 -18.57
C THR A 26 1.96 16.13 -19.56
N VAL A 27 1.29 16.44 -20.68
CA VAL A 27 1.81 17.39 -21.68
C VAL A 27 2.03 18.76 -21.06
N PHE A 28 1.10 19.20 -20.21
CA PHE A 28 1.18 20.47 -19.50
C PHE A 28 2.37 20.54 -18.53
N LEU A 29 2.61 19.48 -17.75
CA LEU A 29 3.65 19.47 -16.70
C LEU A 29 5.04 19.10 -17.20
N ARG A 30 5.16 18.53 -18.40
CA ARG A 30 6.44 18.02 -18.95
C ARG A 30 7.58 19.03 -18.88
N LYS A 31 7.34 20.28 -19.29
CA LYS A 31 8.39 21.33 -19.31
C LYS A 31 8.92 21.64 -17.92
N THR A 32 8.03 21.70 -16.93
CA THR A 32 8.38 21.97 -15.53
C THR A 32 9.13 20.80 -14.91
N ALA A 33 8.66 19.58 -15.16
CA ALA A 33 9.29 18.36 -14.66
C ALA A 33 10.71 18.18 -15.23
N SER A 34 10.91 18.46 -16.51
CA SER A 34 12.21 18.29 -17.18
C SER A 34 13.19 19.46 -17.00
N ALA A 35 12.92 20.42 -16.11
CA ALA A 35 13.78 21.60 -15.93
C ALA A 35 15.07 21.31 -15.14
N SER A 36 15.04 20.34 -14.22
CA SER A 36 16.21 19.85 -13.48
C SER A 36 15.95 18.44 -12.96
N LEU A 37 17.00 17.72 -12.55
CA LEU A 37 16.82 16.39 -11.96
C LEU A 37 16.01 16.47 -10.64
N GLU A 38 16.23 17.50 -9.82
CA GLU A 38 15.46 17.73 -8.59
C GLU A 38 13.97 17.99 -8.87
N ASN A 39 13.66 18.73 -9.95
CA ASN A 39 12.27 18.92 -10.39
C ASN A 39 11.63 17.60 -10.83
N TYR A 40 12.39 16.77 -11.55
CA TYR A 40 11.88 15.49 -12.04
C TYR A 40 11.64 14.48 -10.90
N LEU A 41 12.52 14.43 -9.89
CA LEU A 41 12.47 13.42 -8.82
C LEU A 41 11.58 13.78 -7.64
N ILE A 42 11.60 15.04 -7.19
CA ILE A 42 10.92 15.49 -5.97
C ILE A 42 10.17 16.82 -6.15
N GLY A 43 9.96 17.26 -7.39
CA GLY A 43 9.18 18.46 -7.67
C GLY A 43 9.84 19.76 -7.20
N GLY A 44 11.17 19.81 -7.14
CA GLY A 44 11.90 21.05 -6.81
C GLY A 44 11.65 21.59 -5.41
N ARG A 45 11.05 20.77 -4.52
CA ARG A 45 10.56 21.19 -3.20
C ARG A 45 9.60 22.39 -3.25
N SER A 46 8.92 22.57 -4.38
CA SER A 46 8.02 23.71 -4.61
C SER A 46 6.57 23.38 -4.28
N LEU A 47 6.23 22.09 -4.11
CA LEU A 47 4.86 21.65 -3.91
C LEU A 47 4.41 21.91 -2.46
N PRO A 48 3.14 22.33 -2.24
CA PRO A 48 2.62 22.55 -0.90
C PRO A 48 2.36 21.21 -0.18
N TRP A 49 2.53 21.20 1.14
CA TRP A 49 2.38 20.01 1.98
C TRP A 49 1.04 19.29 1.83
N TRP A 50 -0.06 20.02 1.64
CA TRP A 50 -1.39 19.41 1.53
C TRP A 50 -1.52 18.58 0.24
N LEU A 51 -0.89 19.04 -0.84
CA LEU A 51 -0.91 18.37 -2.13
C LEU A 51 -0.05 17.09 -2.08
N LEU A 52 1.10 17.15 -1.39
CA LEU A 52 1.91 15.97 -1.09
C LEU A 52 1.16 14.96 -0.21
N GLY A 53 0.33 15.44 0.73
CA GLY A 53 -0.50 14.58 1.58
C GLY A 53 -1.62 13.86 0.80
N VAL A 54 -2.30 14.56 -0.11
CA VAL A 54 -3.30 13.97 -1.02
C VAL A 54 -2.66 12.90 -1.91
N SER A 55 -1.50 13.23 -2.49
CA SER A 55 -0.73 12.29 -3.30
C SER A 55 -0.25 11.07 -2.50
N GLY A 56 0.16 11.27 -1.25
CA GLY A 56 0.50 10.16 -0.36
C GLY A 56 -0.68 9.21 -0.15
N MET A 57 -1.89 9.76 0.04
CA MET A 57 -3.09 8.94 0.20
C MET A 57 -3.40 8.12 -1.07
N ALA A 58 -3.38 8.77 -2.23
CA ALA A 58 -3.67 8.11 -3.49
C ALA A 58 -2.68 6.94 -3.77
N GLY A 59 -1.39 7.15 -3.48
CA GLY A 59 -0.34 6.15 -3.74
C GLY A 59 -0.40 4.88 -2.87
N PHE A 60 -1.34 4.81 -1.92
CA PHE A 60 -1.55 3.69 -1.00
C PHE A 60 -2.97 3.10 -1.11
N LEU A 61 -3.68 3.42 -2.19
CA LEU A 61 -5.01 2.92 -2.50
C LEU A 61 -4.93 2.26 -3.87
N ASP A 62 -5.25 0.97 -3.96
CA ASP A 62 -5.27 0.21 -5.21
C ASP A 62 -6.45 -0.76 -5.24
N VAL A 63 -6.75 -1.33 -6.41
CA VAL A 63 -7.89 -2.21 -6.60
C VAL A 63 -7.75 -3.53 -5.86
N ALA A 64 -6.57 -4.16 -5.83
CA ALA A 64 -6.42 -5.43 -5.14
C ALA A 64 -6.53 -5.26 -3.63
N GLY A 65 -5.86 -4.27 -3.05
CA GLY A 65 -6.02 -3.92 -1.65
C GLY A 65 -7.48 -3.65 -1.32
N THR A 66 -8.19 -2.88 -2.16
CA THR A 66 -9.62 -2.58 -1.98
C THR A 66 -10.49 -3.83 -2.05
N MET A 67 -10.28 -4.72 -3.03
CA MET A 67 -11.03 -5.98 -3.13
C MET A 67 -10.85 -6.83 -1.88
N VAL A 68 -9.61 -6.98 -1.40
CA VAL A 68 -9.34 -7.80 -0.21
C VAL A 68 -9.93 -7.18 1.06
N ILE A 69 -9.84 -5.86 1.23
CA ILE A 69 -10.47 -5.19 2.36
C ILE A 69 -11.99 -5.41 2.32
N VAL A 70 -12.62 -5.24 1.15
CA VAL A 70 -14.05 -5.50 0.98
C VAL A 70 -14.40 -6.96 1.30
N SER A 71 -13.57 -7.94 0.90
CA SER A 71 -13.76 -9.35 1.27
C SER A 71 -13.86 -9.55 2.78
N PHE A 72 -12.92 -9.00 3.55
CA PHE A 72 -12.92 -9.15 5.01
C PHE A 72 -14.02 -8.35 5.69
N LEU A 73 -14.37 -7.17 5.17
CA LEU A 73 -15.53 -6.43 5.67
C LEU A 73 -16.85 -7.14 5.34
N TYR A 74 -16.94 -7.83 4.19
CA TYR A 74 -18.09 -8.66 3.85
C TYR A 74 -18.23 -9.85 4.80
N LEU A 75 -17.12 -10.50 5.18
CA LEU A 75 -17.14 -11.64 6.11
C LEU A 75 -17.36 -11.25 7.58
N LEU A 76 -16.73 -10.17 8.03
CA LEU A 76 -16.56 -9.83 9.45
C LEU A 76 -17.17 -8.49 9.87
N GLY A 77 -17.75 -7.75 8.92
CA GLY A 77 -18.17 -6.37 9.12
C GLY A 77 -17.01 -5.47 9.55
N PRO A 78 -17.23 -4.47 10.43
CA PRO A 78 -16.19 -3.54 10.86
C PRO A 78 -14.94 -4.20 11.46
N ARG A 79 -15.05 -5.42 12.03
CA ARG A 79 -13.92 -6.18 12.59
C ARG A 79 -12.94 -6.66 11.52
N GLY A 80 -13.33 -6.69 10.25
CA GLY A 80 -12.42 -6.95 9.14
C GLY A 80 -11.21 -6.01 9.11
N LEU A 81 -11.32 -4.80 9.68
CA LEU A 81 -10.20 -3.87 9.85
C LEU A 81 -8.98 -4.50 10.55
N PHE A 82 -9.20 -5.39 11.54
CA PHE A 82 -8.11 -5.98 12.32
C PHE A 82 -7.30 -7.00 11.50
N VAL A 83 -7.90 -7.65 10.49
CA VAL A 83 -7.15 -8.44 9.51
C VAL A 83 -6.25 -7.53 8.68
N GLU A 84 -6.71 -6.33 8.38
CA GLU A 84 -6.02 -5.35 7.56
C GLU A 84 -4.86 -4.63 8.26
N PHE A 85 -4.61 -4.94 9.54
CA PHE A 85 -3.34 -4.61 10.17
C PHE A 85 -2.16 -5.23 9.43
N ARG A 86 -2.39 -6.28 8.62
CA ARG A 86 -1.36 -6.84 7.73
C ARG A 86 -0.79 -5.88 6.69
N GLY A 87 -1.50 -4.79 6.38
CA GLY A 87 -0.98 -3.72 5.52
C GLY A 87 -2.05 -2.70 5.12
N GLY A 88 -3.29 -3.12 4.90
CA GLY A 88 -4.40 -2.26 4.46
C GLY A 88 -4.77 -1.14 5.42
N ALA A 89 -4.46 -1.26 6.72
CA ALA A 89 -4.65 -0.17 7.70
C ALA A 89 -3.52 0.88 7.66
N VAL A 90 -2.41 0.62 6.98
CA VAL A 90 -1.29 1.55 6.79
C VAL A 90 -0.79 2.19 8.10
N LEU A 91 -0.70 1.39 9.17
CA LEU A 91 -0.32 1.87 10.51
C LEU A 91 1.09 2.47 10.58
N VAL A 92 1.93 2.16 9.58
CA VAL A 92 3.24 2.77 9.37
C VAL A 92 3.19 4.31 9.28
N LEU A 93 2.07 4.89 8.83
CA LEU A 93 1.91 6.34 8.70
C LEU A 93 2.07 7.08 10.02
N VAL A 94 1.73 6.46 11.16
CA VAL A 94 1.94 7.07 12.48
C VAL A 94 3.42 7.33 12.73
N LEU A 95 4.30 6.39 12.39
CA LEU A 95 5.74 6.50 12.63
C LEU A 95 6.36 7.52 11.66
N MET A 96 5.87 7.53 10.41
CA MET A 96 6.22 8.51 9.37
C MET A 96 5.83 9.93 9.78
N MET A 97 4.64 10.09 10.34
CA MET A 97 4.11 11.35 10.84
C MET A 97 4.94 11.89 12.01
N LEU A 98 5.19 11.04 13.02
CA LEU A 98 5.78 11.48 14.28
C LEU A 98 7.27 11.79 14.17
N TRP A 99 8.06 10.94 13.49
CA TRP A 99 9.51 11.17 13.39
C TRP A 99 10.23 10.72 12.12
N THR A 100 9.87 9.62 11.46
CA THR A 100 10.74 9.13 10.37
C THR A 100 10.69 10.05 9.14
N GLY A 101 9.55 10.68 8.84
CA GLY A 101 9.43 11.63 7.73
C GLY A 101 10.31 12.87 7.92
N LYS A 102 10.24 13.51 9.11
CA LYS A 102 11.08 14.69 9.42
C LYS A 102 12.57 14.36 9.41
N TRP A 103 12.97 13.19 9.91
CA TRP A 103 14.37 12.73 9.88
C TRP A 103 14.93 12.65 8.46
N HIS A 104 14.15 12.14 7.52
CA HIS A 104 14.57 12.08 6.12
C HIS A 104 14.60 13.46 5.48
N ARG A 105 13.62 14.32 5.77
CA ARG A 105 13.59 15.69 5.26
C ARG A 105 14.81 16.51 5.69
N ARG A 106 15.25 16.39 6.95
CA ARG A 106 16.42 17.12 7.50
C ARG A 106 17.71 16.83 6.73
N SER A 107 17.83 15.68 6.07
CA SER A 107 19.02 15.30 5.30
C SER A 107 19.28 16.17 4.06
N GLY A 108 18.23 16.72 3.45
CA GLY A 108 18.32 17.40 2.16
C GLY A 108 18.66 16.48 0.97
N CYS A 109 18.64 15.16 1.14
CA CYS A 109 18.83 14.20 0.05
C CYS A 109 17.68 14.25 -0.98
N LEU A 110 17.96 13.78 -2.19
CA LEU A 110 16.97 13.61 -3.26
C LEU A 110 16.33 12.22 -3.25
N THR A 111 17.06 11.21 -2.74
CA THR A 111 16.59 9.82 -2.72
C THR A 111 16.91 9.10 -1.42
N GLY A 112 16.19 8.01 -1.15
CA GLY A 112 16.45 7.12 -0.01
C GLY A 112 17.77 6.36 -0.08
N ALA A 113 18.33 6.15 -1.29
CA ALA A 113 19.65 5.54 -1.45
C ALA A 113 20.77 6.57 -1.22
N GLU A 114 20.62 7.82 -1.69
CA GLU A 114 21.55 8.91 -1.38
C GLU A 114 21.64 9.14 0.14
N TRP A 115 20.53 8.93 0.86
CA TRP A 115 20.49 8.97 2.32
C TRP A 115 21.47 7.96 2.96
N MET A 116 21.81 6.84 2.31
CA MET A 116 22.85 5.90 2.79
C MET A 116 24.23 6.54 2.80
N ILE A 117 24.54 7.40 1.83
CA ILE A 117 25.79 8.16 1.79
C ILE A 117 25.79 9.24 2.87
N PHE A 118 24.64 9.88 3.10
CA PHE A 118 24.49 10.82 4.21
C PHE A 118 24.72 10.15 5.57
N ARG A 119 24.23 8.92 5.76
CA ARG A 119 24.36 8.17 7.02
C ARG A 119 25.71 7.47 7.22
N PHE A 120 26.31 6.92 6.16
CA PHE A 120 27.49 6.05 6.24
C PHE A 120 28.74 6.61 5.55
N GLY A 121 28.62 7.78 4.91
CA GLY A 121 29.71 8.44 4.18
C GLY A 121 29.87 7.89 2.76
N ASP A 122 30.71 8.54 1.97
CA ASP A 122 30.99 8.12 0.59
C ASP A 122 32.17 7.11 0.47
N GLY A 123 32.52 6.46 1.57
CA GLY A 123 33.49 5.37 1.58
C GLY A 123 32.92 4.07 1.00
N PRO A 124 33.73 2.99 0.91
CA PRO A 124 33.32 1.71 0.33
C PRO A 124 32.04 1.15 0.97
N GLY A 125 31.95 1.17 2.31
CA GLY A 125 30.76 0.67 3.02
C GLY A 125 29.49 1.46 2.71
N GLY A 126 29.56 2.79 2.66
CA GLY A 126 28.40 3.62 2.35
C GLY A 126 27.95 3.52 0.90
N ARG A 127 28.90 3.41 -0.05
CA ARG A 127 28.62 3.15 -1.47
C ARG A 127 27.95 1.79 -1.68
N LEU A 128 28.42 0.74 -1.01
CA LEU A 128 27.76 -0.56 -1.01
C LEU A 128 26.35 -0.50 -0.41
N ALA A 129 26.16 0.25 0.68
CA ALA A 129 24.84 0.44 1.27
C ALA A 129 23.87 1.16 0.33
N GLN A 130 24.32 2.23 -0.34
CA GLN A 130 23.54 2.94 -1.35
C GLN A 130 23.13 2.02 -2.50
N PHE A 131 24.07 1.24 -3.03
CA PHE A 131 23.78 0.29 -4.11
C PHE A 131 22.80 -0.79 -3.66
N ALA A 132 23.03 -1.42 -2.49
CA ALA A 132 22.13 -2.43 -1.94
C ALA A 132 20.72 -1.88 -1.66
N LYS A 133 20.60 -0.62 -1.20
CA LYS A 133 19.30 0.04 -1.03
C LYS A 133 18.57 0.21 -2.36
N ALA A 134 19.27 0.67 -3.40
CA ALA A 134 18.69 0.85 -4.73
C ALA A 134 18.25 -0.49 -5.34
N ILE A 135 19.10 -1.53 -5.30
CA ILE A 135 18.75 -2.86 -5.81
C ILE A 135 17.57 -3.48 -5.05
N GLY A 136 17.55 -3.37 -3.71
CA GLY A 136 16.43 -3.86 -2.91
C GLY A 136 15.11 -3.17 -3.27
N ALA A 137 15.13 -1.86 -3.54
CA ALA A 137 13.94 -1.13 -4.00
C ALA A 137 13.49 -1.56 -5.41
N ILE A 138 14.41 -1.89 -6.32
CA ILE A 138 14.08 -2.41 -7.65
C ILE A 138 13.41 -3.78 -7.55
N ILE A 139 13.92 -4.67 -6.69
CA ILE A 139 13.32 -5.99 -6.47
C ILE A 139 11.92 -5.85 -5.84
N TRP A 140 11.78 -4.93 -4.89
CA TRP A 140 10.48 -4.56 -4.33
C TRP A 140 9.51 -4.07 -5.42
N LEU A 141 9.95 -3.16 -6.29
CA LEU A 141 9.14 -2.67 -7.41
C LEU A 141 8.68 -3.81 -8.31
N ILE A 142 9.56 -4.75 -8.68
CA ILE A 142 9.19 -5.89 -9.54
C ILE A 142 8.08 -6.72 -8.90
N GLY A 143 8.18 -6.99 -7.59
CA GLY A 143 7.11 -7.66 -6.83
C GLY A 143 5.81 -6.87 -6.88
N MET A 144 5.85 -5.58 -6.55
CA MET A 144 4.69 -4.69 -6.59
C MET A 144 4.05 -4.59 -7.98
N LEU A 145 4.85 -4.56 -9.05
CA LEU A 145 4.36 -4.56 -10.43
C LEU A 145 3.63 -5.86 -10.74
N ALA A 146 4.18 -7.01 -10.35
CA ALA A 146 3.50 -8.29 -10.58
C ALA A 146 2.16 -8.38 -9.84
N TYR A 147 2.10 -7.87 -8.60
CA TYR A 147 0.87 -7.72 -7.84
C TYR A 147 -0.15 -6.84 -8.57
N LEU A 148 0.23 -5.62 -8.98
CA LEU A 148 -0.66 -4.67 -9.66
C LEU A 148 -1.13 -5.17 -11.04
N ILE A 149 -0.24 -5.81 -11.80
CA ILE A 149 -0.54 -6.40 -13.13
C ILE A 149 -1.61 -7.48 -13.00
N LYS A 150 -1.44 -8.42 -12.06
CA LYS A 150 -2.43 -9.50 -11.83
C LYS A 150 -3.76 -8.93 -11.35
N ALA A 151 -3.71 -8.02 -10.37
CA ALA A 151 -4.88 -7.37 -9.81
C ALA A 151 -5.73 -6.68 -10.87
N ILE A 152 -5.11 -5.80 -11.66
CA ILE A 152 -5.85 -4.97 -12.61
C ILE A 152 -6.34 -5.77 -13.81
N GLY A 153 -5.54 -6.73 -14.27
CA GLY A 153 -5.90 -7.58 -15.39
C GLY A 153 -7.17 -8.38 -15.08
N LEU A 154 -7.16 -9.10 -13.95
CA LEU A 154 -8.31 -9.88 -13.51
C LEU A 154 -9.54 -9.00 -13.28
N PHE A 155 -9.35 -7.86 -12.60
CA PHE A 155 -10.45 -6.93 -12.33
C PHE A 155 -11.10 -6.39 -13.61
N LEU A 156 -10.31 -5.85 -14.55
CA LEU A 156 -10.86 -5.24 -15.76
C LEU A 156 -11.49 -6.26 -16.72
N SER A 157 -10.99 -7.50 -16.77
CA SER A 157 -11.59 -8.56 -17.57
C SER A 157 -12.99 -8.98 -17.11
N MET A 158 -13.43 -8.55 -15.91
CA MET A 158 -14.81 -8.78 -15.46
C MET A 158 -15.80 -7.82 -16.12
N PHE A 159 -15.32 -6.67 -16.61
CA PHE A 159 -16.17 -5.60 -17.18
C PHE A 159 -15.98 -5.45 -18.69
N LEU A 160 -14.77 -5.74 -19.18
CA LEU A 160 -14.38 -5.57 -20.56
C LEU A 160 -14.28 -6.93 -21.25
N PRO A 161 -14.64 -7.04 -22.54
CA PRO A 161 -14.56 -8.28 -23.32
C PRO A 161 -13.11 -8.58 -23.78
N PHE A 162 -12.13 -8.34 -22.92
CA PHE A 162 -10.70 -8.55 -23.19
C PHE A 162 -10.10 -9.48 -22.15
N SER A 163 -9.02 -10.18 -22.52
CA SER A 163 -8.33 -11.05 -21.57
C SER A 163 -7.68 -10.25 -20.44
N PRO A 164 -7.44 -10.85 -19.26
CA PRO A 164 -6.74 -10.19 -18.17
C PRO A 164 -5.40 -9.57 -18.59
N MET A 165 -4.64 -10.28 -19.44
CA MET A 165 -3.36 -9.82 -19.95
C MET A 165 -3.50 -8.58 -20.85
N GLN A 166 -4.48 -8.57 -21.76
CA GLN A 166 -4.73 -7.42 -22.63
C GLN A 166 -5.09 -6.17 -21.82
N CYS A 167 -5.95 -6.32 -20.81
CA CYS A 167 -6.32 -5.23 -19.93
C CYS A 167 -5.11 -4.68 -19.16
N ALA A 168 -4.29 -5.57 -18.61
CA ALA A 168 -3.10 -5.17 -17.87
C ALA A 168 -2.06 -4.47 -18.75
N VAL A 169 -1.78 -4.99 -19.96
CA VAL A 169 -0.85 -4.37 -20.93
C VAL A 169 -1.31 -2.97 -21.31
N ALA A 170 -2.59 -2.80 -21.64
CA ALA A 170 -3.14 -1.51 -22.04
C ALA A 170 -2.97 -0.47 -20.92
N LEU A 171 -3.34 -0.83 -19.68
CA LEU A 171 -3.30 0.11 -18.58
C LEU A 171 -1.88 0.40 -18.07
N MET A 172 -1.04 -0.62 -17.91
CA MET A 172 0.34 -0.44 -17.44
C MET A 172 1.19 0.29 -18.49
N GLY A 173 0.89 0.09 -19.78
CA GLY A 173 1.49 0.85 -20.87
C GLY A 173 1.11 2.33 -20.79
N LEU A 174 -0.19 2.63 -20.62
CA LEU A 174 -0.66 4.00 -20.44
C LEU A 174 -0.02 4.67 -19.20
N ALA A 175 -0.04 3.98 -18.06
CA ALA A 175 0.56 4.43 -16.80
C ALA A 175 2.06 4.71 -16.93
N GLY A 176 2.79 3.77 -17.54
CA GLY A 176 4.20 3.95 -17.85
C GLY A 176 4.46 5.19 -18.71
N ILE A 177 3.69 5.38 -19.79
CA ILE A 177 3.87 6.51 -20.72
C ILE A 177 3.75 7.84 -19.99
N TYR A 178 2.65 8.07 -19.27
CA TYR A 178 2.42 9.39 -18.70
C TYR A 178 3.37 9.67 -17.51
N THR A 179 3.74 8.64 -16.75
CA THR A 179 4.72 8.75 -15.64
C THR A 179 6.13 9.05 -16.13
N MET A 180 6.53 8.49 -17.28
CA MET A 180 7.80 8.83 -17.94
C MET A 180 7.88 10.33 -18.28
N PHE A 181 6.82 10.93 -18.82
CA PHE A 181 6.91 12.31 -19.31
C PHE A 181 6.74 13.40 -18.25
N SER A 182 6.10 13.09 -17.12
CA SER A 182 5.70 14.11 -16.15
C SER A 182 6.43 14.04 -14.80
N GLY A 183 7.19 12.97 -14.54
CA GLY A 183 7.99 12.83 -13.31
C GLY A 183 7.16 13.02 -12.04
N PHE A 184 7.79 13.45 -10.96
CA PHE A 184 7.11 13.61 -9.66
C PHE A 184 5.98 14.66 -9.66
N TYR A 185 6.11 15.74 -10.43
CA TYR A 185 4.99 16.68 -10.62
C TYR A 185 3.78 15.97 -11.23
N GLY A 186 4.01 15.16 -12.25
CA GLY A 186 3.01 14.29 -12.86
C GLY A 186 2.25 13.49 -11.83
N VAL A 187 2.98 12.65 -11.09
CA VAL A 187 2.44 11.80 -10.03
C VAL A 187 1.54 12.59 -9.10
N VAL A 188 2.04 13.71 -8.56
CA VAL A 188 1.30 14.49 -7.55
C VAL A 188 0.02 15.11 -8.10
N PHE A 189 0.02 15.64 -9.32
CA PHE A 189 -1.16 16.25 -9.91
C PHE A 189 -2.15 15.22 -10.48
N THR A 190 -1.68 14.10 -11.02
CA THR A 190 -2.56 12.99 -11.41
C THR A 190 -3.23 12.42 -10.18
N ASP A 191 -2.50 12.24 -9.07
CA ASP A 191 -3.04 11.79 -7.80
C ASP A 191 -4.12 12.74 -7.26
N LEU A 192 -3.95 14.05 -7.40
CA LEU A 192 -4.97 15.03 -7.00
C LEU A 192 -6.28 14.82 -7.77
N LEU A 193 -6.19 14.68 -9.09
CA LEU A 193 -7.35 14.41 -9.94
C LEU A 193 -8.02 13.08 -9.55
N GLN A 194 -7.22 12.03 -9.35
CA GLN A 194 -7.68 10.70 -8.97
C GLN A 194 -8.34 10.69 -7.59
N ALA A 195 -7.78 11.40 -6.61
CA ALA A 195 -8.34 11.54 -5.27
C ALA A 195 -9.72 12.21 -5.30
N LEU A 196 -9.93 13.22 -6.15
CA LEU A 196 -11.25 13.84 -6.33
C LEU A 196 -12.29 12.85 -6.85
N ILE A 197 -11.93 12.02 -7.83
CA ILE A 197 -12.81 10.98 -8.38
C ILE A 197 -13.14 9.93 -7.31
N ILE A 198 -12.14 9.52 -6.53
CA ILE A 198 -12.32 8.56 -5.42
C ILE A 198 -13.26 9.12 -4.36
N VAL A 199 -13.14 10.40 -3.98
CA VAL A 199 -14.06 11.03 -3.01
C VAL A 199 -15.51 11.01 -3.52
N VAL A 200 -15.74 11.28 -4.80
CA VAL A 200 -17.08 11.16 -5.39
C VAL A 200 -17.59 9.72 -5.31
N ALA A 201 -16.74 8.74 -5.63
CA ALA A 201 -17.08 7.32 -5.54
C ALA A 201 -17.43 6.91 -4.10
N VAL A 202 -16.68 7.39 -3.11
CA VAL A 202 -16.94 7.13 -1.70
C VAL A 202 -18.32 7.63 -1.30
N VAL A 203 -18.62 8.90 -1.56
CA VAL A 203 -19.91 9.51 -1.18
C VAL A 203 -21.07 8.76 -1.83
N PHE A 204 -20.92 8.43 -3.12
CA PHE A 204 -21.95 7.73 -3.89
C PHE A 204 -22.21 6.30 -3.36
N ILE A 205 -21.17 5.49 -3.18
CA ILE A 205 -21.30 4.11 -2.70
C ILE A 205 -21.82 4.07 -1.26
N SER A 206 -21.32 4.94 -0.39
CA SER A 206 -21.80 5.02 0.99
C SER A 206 -23.27 5.43 1.05
N TYR A 207 -23.70 6.38 0.22
CA TYR A 207 -25.11 6.76 0.13
C TYR A 207 -26.00 5.59 -0.34
N LEU A 208 -25.61 4.90 -1.41
CA LEU A 208 -26.36 3.73 -1.92
C LEU A 208 -26.47 2.65 -0.86
N ALA A 209 -25.36 2.31 -0.19
CA ALA A 209 -25.37 1.31 0.87
C ALA A 209 -26.29 1.72 2.02
N MET A 210 -26.19 2.97 2.51
CA MET A 210 -27.05 3.46 3.58
C MET A 210 -28.53 3.53 3.21
N SER A 211 -28.87 3.66 1.92
CA SER A 211 -30.25 3.62 1.44
C SER A 211 -30.87 2.21 1.47
N GLU A 212 -30.02 1.18 1.43
CA GLU A 212 -30.41 -0.25 1.50
C GLU A 212 -30.37 -0.80 2.94
N VAL A 213 -29.89 -0.02 3.91
CA VAL A 213 -29.86 -0.38 5.34
C VAL A 213 -31.06 0.28 6.04
N PRO A 214 -32.11 -0.48 6.42
CA PRO A 214 -33.22 0.08 7.20
C PRO A 214 -32.75 0.50 8.60
N ASP A 215 -32.15 -0.44 9.31
CA ASP A 215 -31.56 -0.30 10.64
C ASP A 215 -30.45 -1.35 10.84
N ALA A 216 -29.73 -1.24 11.96
CA ALA A 216 -28.58 -2.11 12.24
C ALA A 216 -28.98 -3.57 12.54
N GLU A 217 -30.18 -3.82 13.05
CA GLU A 217 -30.68 -5.15 13.40
C GLU A 217 -31.08 -5.92 12.13
N ALA A 218 -31.86 -5.29 11.24
CA ALA A 218 -32.19 -5.85 9.94
C ALA A 218 -30.94 -6.19 9.10
N LEU A 219 -29.89 -5.36 9.18
CA LEU A 219 -28.62 -5.63 8.52
C LEU A 219 -27.89 -6.82 9.15
N GLN A 220 -27.93 -6.95 10.48
CA GLN A 220 -27.33 -8.08 11.20
C GLN A 220 -28.03 -9.40 10.83
N ASP A 221 -29.35 -9.41 10.71
CA ASP A 221 -30.12 -10.60 10.29
C ASP A 221 -29.78 -11.01 8.85
N LEU A 222 -29.69 -10.04 7.94
CA LEU A 222 -29.23 -10.28 6.57
C LEU A 222 -27.81 -10.87 6.55
N ALA A 223 -26.90 -10.30 7.36
CA ALA A 223 -25.53 -10.78 7.44
C ALA A 223 -25.46 -12.22 7.96
N ILE A 224 -26.28 -12.59 8.96
CA ILE A 224 -26.38 -13.98 9.46
C ILE A 224 -26.83 -14.91 8.34
N GLY A 225 -27.90 -14.56 7.61
CA GLY A 225 -28.44 -15.40 6.54
C GLY A 225 -27.46 -15.65 5.39
N VAL A 226 -26.57 -14.69 5.11
CA VAL A 226 -25.63 -14.76 3.99
C VAL A 226 -24.26 -15.30 4.40
N THR A 227 -23.73 -14.86 5.54
CA THR A 227 -22.34 -15.15 5.96
C THR A 227 -22.26 -16.14 7.10
N GLY A 228 -23.35 -16.34 7.85
CA GLY A 228 -23.36 -17.12 9.08
C GLY A 228 -22.85 -16.36 10.32
N ASN A 229 -22.39 -15.11 10.19
CA ASN A 229 -21.75 -14.38 11.27
C ASN A 229 -22.77 -13.61 12.15
N SER A 230 -23.01 -14.10 13.36
CA SER A 230 -23.92 -13.50 14.35
C SER A 230 -23.44 -12.19 14.96
N GLU A 231 -22.17 -11.85 14.76
CA GLU A 231 -21.52 -10.68 15.33
C GLU A 231 -21.01 -9.74 14.22
N TRP A 232 -21.63 -9.76 13.04
CA TRP A 232 -21.15 -9.00 11.88
C TRP A 232 -21.12 -7.47 12.12
N SER A 233 -22.09 -6.93 12.85
CA SER A 233 -22.26 -5.48 13.07
C SER A 233 -21.39 -4.86 14.18
N THR A 234 -20.67 -5.68 14.96
CA THR A 234 -19.79 -5.17 16.02
C THR A 234 -18.44 -4.70 15.45
N ALA A 235 -17.77 -3.81 16.18
CA ALA A 235 -16.39 -3.39 15.91
C ALA A 235 -15.37 -3.97 16.91
N MET A 236 -15.81 -4.70 17.94
CA MET A 236 -14.88 -5.25 18.93
C MET A 236 -14.27 -6.57 18.44
N PRO A 237 -12.94 -6.71 18.35
CA PRO A 237 -12.32 -7.96 17.95
C PRO A 237 -12.53 -9.03 19.02
N GLN A 238 -12.71 -10.29 18.59
CA GLN A 238 -12.87 -11.45 19.47
C GLN A 238 -11.62 -12.34 19.45
N TRP A 239 -11.42 -13.12 20.53
CA TRP A 239 -10.32 -14.09 20.60
C TRP A 239 -10.49 -15.25 19.61
N ARG A 240 -11.75 -15.65 19.36
CA ARG A 240 -12.12 -16.61 18.33
C ARG A 240 -13.26 -16.02 17.53
N THR A 241 -13.09 -16.00 16.21
CA THR A 241 -14.07 -15.52 15.25
C THR A 241 -14.37 -16.67 14.28
N GLU A 242 -15.63 -17.01 14.10
CA GLU A 242 -16.02 -18.05 13.14
C GLU A 242 -15.65 -17.61 11.71
N MET A 243 -15.00 -18.50 10.97
CA MET A 243 -14.57 -18.22 9.60
C MET A 243 -15.04 -19.33 8.65
N PRO A 244 -15.42 -18.98 7.41
CA PRO A 244 -15.76 -19.98 6.41
C PRO A 244 -14.53 -20.80 5.97
N PRO A 245 -14.74 -21.95 5.32
CA PRO A 245 -13.66 -22.72 4.72
C PRO A 245 -12.79 -21.87 3.78
N GLY A 246 -11.46 -22.02 3.88
CA GLY A 246 -10.45 -21.20 3.17
C GLY A 246 -9.94 -20.01 3.99
N TYR A 247 -10.65 -19.64 5.06
CA TYR A 247 -10.35 -18.44 5.86
C TYR A 247 -10.05 -18.75 7.33
N GLN A 248 -9.88 -20.03 7.71
CA GLN A 248 -9.66 -20.44 9.11
C GLN A 248 -8.39 -19.84 9.73
N LYS A 249 -7.39 -19.47 8.92
CA LYS A 249 -6.17 -18.80 9.41
C LYS A 249 -6.42 -17.48 10.15
N TYR A 250 -7.61 -16.89 10.00
CA TYR A 250 -8.00 -15.65 10.66
C TYR A 250 -8.89 -15.83 11.89
N GLU A 251 -9.21 -17.07 12.30
CA GLU A 251 -10.07 -17.35 13.46
C GLU A 251 -9.55 -16.69 14.74
N ALA A 252 -8.24 -16.73 14.97
CA ALA A 252 -7.57 -16.12 16.11
C ALA A 252 -7.31 -14.61 15.89
N LEU A 253 -8.37 -13.83 15.63
CA LEU A 253 -8.30 -12.46 15.12
C LEU A 253 -7.46 -11.51 15.98
N ILE A 254 -7.62 -11.52 17.31
CA ILE A 254 -6.81 -10.65 18.21
C ILE A 254 -5.32 -11.00 18.12
N ALA A 255 -4.97 -12.28 18.15
CA ALA A 255 -3.58 -12.72 18.07
C ALA A 255 -2.98 -12.36 16.71
N PHE A 256 -3.73 -12.61 15.63
CA PHE A 256 -3.36 -12.22 14.27
C PHE A 256 -3.09 -10.71 14.18
N ALA A 257 -4.05 -9.89 14.59
CA ALA A 257 -3.92 -8.44 14.57
C ALA A 257 -2.75 -7.93 15.44
N GLY A 258 -2.51 -8.55 16.59
CA GLY A 258 -1.41 -8.23 17.49
C GLY A 258 -0.03 -8.45 16.86
N ILE A 259 0.17 -9.59 16.18
CA ILE A 259 1.43 -9.89 15.46
C ILE A 259 1.68 -8.84 14.38
N TYR A 260 0.66 -8.53 13.58
CA TYR A 260 0.79 -7.55 12.51
C TYR A 260 0.91 -6.11 13.02
N LEU A 261 0.29 -5.76 14.15
CA LEU A 261 0.50 -4.47 14.80
C LEU A 261 1.97 -4.31 15.20
N LEU A 262 2.53 -5.31 15.89
CA LEU A 262 3.95 -5.32 16.28
C LEU A 262 4.85 -5.18 15.05
N ARG A 263 4.58 -5.97 14.00
CA ARG A 263 5.30 -5.90 12.73
C ARG A 263 5.22 -4.50 12.11
N ASN A 264 4.06 -3.85 12.11
CA ASN A 264 3.92 -2.50 11.54
C ASN A 264 4.68 -1.44 12.35
N VAL A 265 4.70 -1.55 13.67
CA VAL A 265 5.51 -0.67 14.52
C VAL A 265 6.99 -0.85 14.18
N LEU A 266 7.49 -2.08 14.12
CA LEU A 266 8.88 -2.38 13.79
C LEU A 266 9.24 -1.91 12.37
N PHE A 267 8.44 -2.28 11.38
CA PHE A 267 8.66 -1.85 10.00
C PHE A 267 8.63 -0.33 9.88
N GLY A 268 7.65 0.32 10.51
CA GLY A 268 7.47 1.76 10.48
C GLY A 268 8.64 2.54 11.06
N MET A 269 9.32 1.99 12.08
CA MET A 269 10.56 2.57 12.61
C MET A 269 11.65 2.71 11.54
N GLY A 270 11.68 1.90 10.48
CA GLY A 270 12.69 1.95 9.42
C GLY A 270 12.32 2.76 8.16
N THR A 271 11.10 3.31 8.09
CA THR A 271 10.54 4.00 6.90
C THR A 271 10.92 5.49 6.83
N GLY A 272 10.31 6.25 5.91
CA GLY A 272 10.40 7.72 5.83
C GLY A 272 11.15 8.26 4.62
N ASP A 273 11.74 7.39 3.80
CA ASP A 273 12.47 7.71 2.57
C ASP A 273 11.56 7.91 1.33
N ASP A 274 10.29 8.20 1.55
CA ASP A 274 9.33 8.52 0.48
C ASP A 274 9.69 9.88 -0.17
N PRO A 275 9.66 10.00 -1.52
CA PRO A 275 9.92 11.24 -2.23
C PRO A 275 9.09 12.44 -1.71
N ARG A 276 7.88 12.22 -1.20
CA ARG A 276 7.02 13.27 -0.63
C ARG A 276 7.62 13.92 0.62
N PHE A 277 8.36 13.18 1.45
CA PHE A 277 9.08 13.79 2.57
C PHE A 277 10.31 14.55 2.12
N LEU A 278 11.02 14.04 1.11
CA LEU A 278 12.19 14.72 0.54
C LEU A 278 11.79 15.99 -0.23
N ALA A 279 10.57 16.02 -0.77
CA ALA A 279 9.92 17.13 -1.46
C ALA A 279 9.31 18.19 -0.52
N ALA A 280 8.97 17.84 0.72
CA ALA A 280 8.39 18.79 1.68
C ALA A 280 9.35 19.98 1.91
N ARG A 281 8.85 21.15 2.30
CA ARG A 281 9.72 22.33 2.48
C ARG A 281 10.38 22.38 3.86
N SER A 282 9.77 21.76 4.87
CA SER A 282 10.24 21.77 6.25
C SER A 282 9.79 20.54 7.04
N ASP A 283 10.39 20.31 8.20
CA ASP A 283 9.99 19.27 9.16
C ASP A 283 8.50 19.35 9.52
N ALA A 284 8.01 20.57 9.76
CA ALA A 284 6.62 20.81 10.12
C ALA A 284 5.68 20.42 8.97
N GLU A 285 6.09 20.64 7.72
CA GLU A 285 5.32 20.21 6.56
C GLU A 285 5.28 18.69 6.41
N CYS A 286 6.36 17.96 6.73
CA CYS A 286 6.34 16.49 6.77
C CYS A 286 5.31 15.95 7.77
N SER A 287 5.27 16.55 8.94
CA SER A 287 4.30 16.19 9.97
C SER A 287 2.85 16.49 9.53
N LYS A 288 2.61 17.65 8.91
CA LYS A 288 1.27 18.05 8.42
C LYS A 288 0.81 17.20 7.24
N LEU A 289 1.68 16.92 6.28
CA LEU A 289 1.32 16.12 5.10
C LEU A 289 0.97 14.69 5.51
N SER A 290 1.71 14.08 6.46
CA SER A 290 1.37 12.74 6.96
C SER A 290 0.09 12.73 7.79
N PHE A 291 -0.16 13.77 8.59
CA PHE A 291 -1.42 13.87 9.32
C PHE A 291 -2.62 13.94 8.37
N LEU A 292 -2.55 14.80 7.33
CA LEU A 292 -3.59 14.88 6.30
C LEU A 292 -3.74 13.56 5.55
N TRP A 293 -2.63 12.93 5.17
CA TRP A 293 -2.63 11.62 4.54
C TRP A 293 -3.37 10.59 5.39
N THR A 294 -3.06 10.47 6.69
CA THR A 294 -3.77 9.58 7.62
C THR A 294 -5.26 9.88 7.68
N CYS A 295 -5.66 11.15 7.72
CA CYS A 295 -7.08 11.53 7.70
C CYS A 295 -7.74 11.17 6.37
N LEU A 296 -7.11 11.44 5.23
CA LEU A 296 -7.69 11.08 3.93
C LEU A 296 -7.79 9.56 3.74
N MET A 297 -6.91 8.78 4.36
CA MET A 297 -7.03 7.33 4.40
C MET A 297 -8.31 6.84 5.10
N SER A 298 -8.91 7.65 5.98
CA SER A 298 -10.18 7.26 6.61
C SER A 298 -11.36 7.29 5.64
N VAL A 299 -11.26 8.10 4.58
CA VAL A 299 -12.36 8.36 3.62
C VAL A 299 -12.73 7.11 2.83
N ARG A 300 -11.79 6.20 2.57
CA ARG A 300 -12.08 4.99 1.77
C ARG A 300 -12.88 3.92 2.51
N TRP A 301 -12.81 3.90 3.84
CA TRP A 301 -13.43 2.84 4.65
C TRP A 301 -14.97 2.81 4.55
N PRO A 302 -15.68 3.96 4.56
CA PRO A 302 -17.11 4.02 4.22
C PRO A 302 -17.48 3.42 2.87
N MET A 303 -16.64 3.63 1.85
CA MET A 303 -16.86 3.07 0.52
C MET A 303 -16.74 1.54 0.57
N MET A 304 -15.67 1.02 1.18
CA MET A 304 -15.43 -0.42 1.31
C MET A 304 -16.52 -1.10 2.15
N MET A 305 -16.96 -0.45 3.23
CA MET A 305 -18.10 -0.90 4.04
C MET A 305 -19.39 -0.89 3.22
N GLY A 306 -19.60 0.14 2.39
CA GLY A 306 -20.74 0.22 1.49
C GLY A 306 -20.75 -0.91 0.46
N PHE A 307 -19.59 -1.26 -0.12
CA PHE A 307 -19.46 -2.43 -0.97
C PHE A 307 -19.78 -3.74 -0.23
N ALA A 308 -19.35 -3.90 1.02
CA ALA A 308 -19.68 -5.08 1.81
C ALA A 308 -21.19 -5.22 2.05
N ILE A 309 -21.87 -4.13 2.43
CA ILE A 309 -23.34 -4.10 2.63
C ILE A 309 -24.09 -4.43 1.34
N LEU A 310 -23.77 -3.73 0.25
CA LEU A 310 -24.37 -4.01 -1.05
C LEU A 310 -24.08 -5.44 -1.49
N GLY A 311 -22.89 -5.96 -1.15
CA GLY A 311 -22.49 -7.35 -1.35
C GLY A 311 -23.42 -8.35 -0.68
N LEU A 312 -23.80 -8.12 0.59
CA LEU A 312 -24.76 -8.96 1.31
C LEU A 312 -26.10 -9.02 0.57
N THR A 313 -26.60 -7.87 0.12
CA THR A 313 -27.88 -7.82 -0.62
C THR A 313 -27.81 -8.54 -1.97
N VAL A 314 -26.67 -8.43 -2.67
CA VAL A 314 -26.43 -9.15 -3.94
C VAL A 314 -26.37 -10.65 -3.72
N ALA A 315 -25.60 -11.09 -2.72
CA ALA A 315 -25.46 -12.50 -2.38
C ALA A 315 -26.80 -13.12 -1.98
N ASN A 316 -27.59 -12.43 -1.15
CA ASN A 316 -28.93 -12.86 -0.76
C ASN A 316 -29.89 -12.96 -1.96
N ALA A 317 -29.85 -11.99 -2.88
CA ALA A 317 -30.72 -11.98 -4.06
C ALA A 317 -30.36 -13.06 -5.10
N LEU A 318 -29.07 -13.40 -5.22
CA LEU A 318 -28.60 -14.44 -6.15
C LEU A 318 -28.69 -15.85 -5.56
N PHE A 319 -28.47 -16.00 -4.25
CA PHE A 319 -28.44 -17.31 -3.59
C PHE A 319 -29.37 -17.34 -2.38
N PRO A 320 -30.70 -17.23 -2.57
CA PRO A 320 -31.66 -17.38 -1.48
C PRO A 320 -31.60 -18.77 -0.85
N ASN A 321 -31.16 -19.78 -1.60
CA ASN A 321 -30.85 -21.12 -1.09
C ASN A 321 -29.34 -21.39 -1.20
N GLN A 322 -28.67 -21.51 -0.06
CA GLN A 322 -27.22 -21.77 -0.02
C GLN A 322 -26.82 -23.14 -0.63
N ALA A 323 -27.75 -24.10 -0.76
CA ALA A 323 -27.47 -25.38 -1.41
C ALA A 323 -27.02 -25.20 -2.87
N THR A 324 -27.55 -24.18 -3.56
CA THR A 324 -27.20 -23.87 -4.95
C THR A 324 -25.71 -23.57 -5.13
N LEU A 325 -25.06 -22.93 -4.15
CA LEU A 325 -23.62 -22.66 -4.17
C LEU A 325 -22.81 -23.96 -4.15
N ARG A 326 -23.15 -24.88 -3.25
CA ARG A 326 -22.46 -26.17 -3.07
C ARG A 326 -22.61 -27.06 -4.31
N GLU A 327 -23.82 -27.14 -4.85
CA GLU A 327 -24.11 -27.91 -6.05
C GLU A 327 -23.38 -27.33 -7.28
N THR A 328 -23.36 -26.01 -7.43
CA THR A 328 -22.65 -25.35 -8.53
C THR A 328 -21.15 -25.61 -8.47
N ALA A 329 -20.54 -25.46 -7.30
CA ALA A 329 -19.12 -25.75 -7.12
C ALA A 329 -18.81 -27.23 -7.40
N ALA A 330 -19.68 -28.16 -6.97
CA ALA A 330 -19.50 -29.59 -7.21
C ALA A 330 -19.53 -29.94 -8.70
N MET A 331 -20.49 -29.40 -9.47
CA MET A 331 -20.58 -29.63 -10.91
C MET A 331 -19.33 -29.14 -11.65
N ILE A 332 -18.83 -27.95 -11.32
CA ILE A 332 -17.62 -27.41 -11.95
C ILE A 332 -16.40 -28.28 -11.64
N LYS A 333 -16.23 -28.70 -10.38
CA LYS A 333 -15.10 -29.55 -9.97
C LYS A 333 -15.15 -30.96 -10.58
N GLN A 334 -16.34 -31.47 -10.86
CA GLN A 334 -16.52 -32.77 -11.49
C GLN A 334 -16.06 -32.75 -12.96
N GLU A 335 -16.42 -31.70 -13.70
CA GLU A 335 -16.12 -31.57 -15.13
C GLU A 335 -14.73 -30.96 -15.41
N ILE A 336 -14.15 -30.25 -14.44
CA ILE A 336 -12.82 -29.62 -14.54
C ILE A 336 -11.94 -30.10 -13.36
N PRO A 337 -11.33 -31.30 -13.45
CA PRO A 337 -10.56 -31.88 -12.35
C PRO A 337 -9.31 -31.09 -11.96
N GLU A 338 -8.75 -30.31 -12.87
CA GLU A 338 -7.62 -29.41 -12.64
C GLU A 338 -7.99 -28.14 -11.86
N ALA A 339 -9.28 -27.90 -11.61
CA ALA A 339 -9.73 -26.76 -10.82
C ALA A 339 -9.34 -26.95 -9.34
N ASN A 340 -8.59 -25.98 -8.82
CA ASN A 340 -8.16 -25.88 -7.43
C ASN A 340 -8.42 -24.47 -6.91
N GLU A 341 -8.14 -24.22 -5.63
CA GLU A 341 -8.39 -22.92 -5.01
C GLU A 341 -7.61 -21.78 -5.68
N GLU A 342 -6.37 -22.03 -6.12
CA GLU A 342 -5.48 -21.02 -6.70
C GLU A 342 -5.95 -20.56 -8.09
N ASN A 343 -6.40 -21.49 -8.93
CA ASN A 343 -6.82 -21.21 -10.30
C ASN A 343 -8.34 -21.04 -10.46
N TRP A 344 -9.13 -21.22 -9.39
CA TRP A 344 -10.59 -21.19 -9.42
C TRP A 344 -11.15 -19.94 -10.12
N GLN A 345 -10.53 -18.80 -9.84
CA GLN A 345 -10.96 -17.52 -10.41
C GLN A 345 -10.72 -17.46 -11.92
N GLU A 346 -9.61 -18.00 -12.39
CA GLU A 346 -9.29 -18.08 -13.81
C GLU A 346 -10.23 -19.06 -14.51
N VAL A 347 -10.43 -20.25 -13.93
CA VAL A 347 -11.35 -21.28 -14.44
C VAL A 347 -12.76 -20.73 -14.60
N THR A 348 -13.34 -20.13 -13.55
CA THR A 348 -14.68 -19.55 -13.59
C THR A 348 -14.80 -18.39 -14.58
N SER A 349 -13.78 -17.54 -14.69
CA SER A 349 -13.78 -16.43 -15.66
C SER A 349 -13.72 -16.93 -17.11
N THR A 350 -12.89 -17.93 -17.38
CA THR A 350 -12.77 -18.56 -18.71
C THR A 350 -14.06 -19.27 -19.09
N LEU A 351 -14.67 -20.02 -18.17
CA LEU A 351 -15.97 -20.68 -18.40
C LEU A 351 -17.08 -19.69 -18.78
N ILE A 352 -17.08 -18.49 -18.19
CA ILE A 352 -18.09 -17.45 -18.45
C ILE A 352 -17.87 -16.72 -19.78
N ASN A 353 -16.61 -16.37 -20.09
CA ASN A 353 -16.25 -15.46 -21.18
C ASN A 353 -15.82 -16.17 -22.47
N SER A 354 -15.10 -17.28 -22.35
CA SER A 354 -14.50 -18.00 -23.48
C SER A 354 -14.46 -19.51 -23.19
N PRO A 355 -15.62 -20.20 -23.09
CA PRO A 355 -15.64 -21.63 -22.82
C PRO A 355 -15.01 -22.40 -23.99
N ASP A 356 -13.95 -23.16 -23.69
CA ASP A 356 -13.37 -24.11 -24.65
C ASP A 356 -14.41 -25.11 -25.13
N VAL A 357 -14.20 -25.71 -26.30
CA VAL A 357 -15.11 -26.71 -26.90
C VAL A 357 -15.50 -27.81 -25.91
N LYS A 358 -14.58 -28.23 -25.04
CA LYS A 358 -14.81 -29.25 -24.00
C LYS A 358 -15.75 -28.80 -22.88
N HIS A 359 -15.80 -27.50 -22.59
CA HIS A 359 -16.56 -26.92 -21.46
C HIS A 359 -17.87 -26.24 -21.90
N GLN A 360 -18.17 -26.23 -23.20
CA GLN A 360 -19.44 -25.69 -23.72
C GLN A 360 -20.66 -26.46 -23.19
N GLN A 361 -20.55 -27.78 -23.02
CA GLN A 361 -21.62 -28.60 -22.46
C GLN A 361 -21.89 -28.24 -20.99
N LEU A 362 -20.83 -28.14 -20.16
CA LEU A 362 -20.94 -27.69 -18.77
C LEU A 362 -21.62 -26.31 -18.68
N ALA A 363 -21.26 -25.36 -19.54
CA ALA A 363 -21.89 -24.04 -19.58
C ALA A 363 -23.39 -24.13 -19.93
N ALA A 364 -23.78 -25.05 -20.83
CA ALA A 364 -25.18 -25.29 -21.16
C ALA A 364 -25.95 -25.91 -19.98
N ASP A 365 -25.36 -26.87 -19.27
CA ASP A 365 -25.97 -27.54 -18.12
C ASP A 365 -26.15 -26.57 -16.94
N LEU A 366 -25.13 -25.75 -16.66
CA LEU A 366 -25.20 -24.67 -15.68
C LEU A 366 -26.28 -23.65 -16.05
N LYS A 367 -26.40 -23.30 -17.34
CA LYS A 367 -27.46 -22.42 -17.82
C LYS A 367 -28.86 -23.03 -17.66
N ALA A 368 -29.01 -24.33 -17.90
CA ALA A 368 -30.29 -25.01 -17.72
C ALA A 368 -30.73 -25.00 -16.25
N ARG A 369 -29.79 -25.16 -15.31
CA ARG A 369 -30.08 -25.24 -13.87
C ARG A 369 -30.21 -23.88 -13.19
N LEU A 370 -29.33 -22.93 -13.51
CA LEU A 370 -29.25 -21.60 -12.88
C LEU A 370 -30.01 -20.53 -13.66
N GLY A 371 -30.59 -20.89 -14.81
CA GLY A 371 -31.40 -20.01 -15.65
C GLY A 371 -30.59 -18.93 -16.37
N GLN A 372 -31.26 -17.84 -16.73
CA GLN A 372 -30.67 -16.78 -17.56
C GLN A 372 -29.49 -16.06 -16.89
N ARG A 373 -29.44 -16.06 -15.56
CA ARG A 373 -28.38 -15.41 -14.75
C ARG A 373 -27.27 -16.37 -14.34
N TRP A 374 -27.12 -17.53 -14.98
CA TRP A 374 -26.13 -18.54 -14.59
C TRP A 374 -24.69 -17.99 -14.50
N LYS A 375 -24.31 -17.07 -15.40
CA LYS A 375 -23.00 -16.41 -15.38
C LYS A 375 -22.76 -15.66 -14.08
N ASP A 376 -23.78 -14.94 -13.59
CA ASP A 376 -23.73 -14.19 -12.33
C ASP A 376 -23.54 -15.13 -11.13
N HIS A 377 -24.18 -16.30 -11.17
CA HIS A 377 -24.05 -17.31 -10.13
C HIS A 377 -22.64 -17.91 -10.13
N VAL A 378 -22.16 -18.36 -11.28
CA VAL A 378 -20.81 -18.94 -11.41
C VAL A 378 -19.72 -17.94 -11.02
N LEU A 379 -19.91 -16.64 -11.31
CA LEU A 379 -18.96 -15.59 -10.96
C LEU A 379 -18.74 -15.47 -9.45
N LEU A 380 -19.78 -15.71 -8.64
CA LEU A 380 -19.75 -15.53 -7.19
C LEU A 380 -19.51 -16.82 -6.40
N VAL A 381 -19.53 -17.98 -7.03
CA VAL A 381 -19.31 -19.26 -6.34
C VAL A 381 -17.82 -19.43 -6.00
N SER A 382 -17.52 -19.78 -4.75
CA SER A 382 -16.18 -20.16 -4.29
C SER A 382 -15.89 -21.65 -4.54
N TYR A 383 -14.60 -22.01 -4.51
CA TYR A 383 -14.16 -23.41 -4.61
C TYR A 383 -14.83 -24.33 -3.55
N TYR A 384 -15.10 -23.77 -2.37
CA TYR A 384 -15.70 -24.47 -1.23
C TYR A 384 -17.23 -24.52 -1.26
N GLY A 385 -17.88 -23.98 -2.30
CA GLY A 385 -19.35 -23.95 -2.38
C GLY A 385 -19.98 -22.92 -1.44
N THR A 386 -19.28 -21.81 -1.21
CA THR A 386 -19.77 -20.61 -0.53
C THR A 386 -19.74 -19.42 -1.49
N VAL A 387 -20.17 -18.24 -1.05
CA VAL A 387 -19.94 -17.02 -1.83
C VAL A 387 -18.46 -16.66 -1.76
N ASN A 388 -17.82 -16.38 -2.90
CA ASN A 388 -16.45 -15.93 -2.99
C ASN A 388 -16.35 -14.45 -2.57
N PRO A 389 -15.75 -14.13 -1.41
CA PRO A 389 -15.69 -12.76 -0.91
C PRO A 389 -14.90 -11.81 -1.83
N GLU A 390 -13.88 -12.31 -2.54
CA GLU A 390 -13.05 -11.50 -3.45
C GLU A 390 -13.81 -11.01 -4.69
N ARG A 391 -14.97 -11.62 -4.98
CA ARG A 391 -15.83 -11.24 -6.11
C ARG A 391 -16.96 -10.29 -5.71
N ILE A 392 -17.07 -9.94 -4.42
CA ILE A 392 -18.14 -9.05 -3.94
C ILE A 392 -18.03 -7.66 -4.52
N LEU A 393 -16.84 -7.04 -4.46
CA LEU A 393 -16.63 -5.70 -5.01
C LEU A 393 -17.03 -5.63 -6.50
N PRO A 394 -16.52 -6.49 -7.40
CA PRO A 394 -16.93 -6.44 -8.81
C PRO A 394 -18.40 -6.80 -9.01
N ALA A 395 -18.96 -7.75 -8.25
CA ALA A 395 -20.37 -8.10 -8.37
C ALA A 395 -21.29 -6.92 -7.99
N VAL A 396 -20.96 -6.13 -6.97
CA VAL A 396 -21.72 -4.92 -6.62
C VAL A 396 -21.67 -3.90 -7.77
N LEU A 397 -20.49 -3.70 -8.37
CA LEU A 397 -20.36 -2.82 -9.55
C LEU A 397 -21.24 -3.27 -10.72
N LEU A 398 -21.37 -4.58 -10.94
CA LEU A 398 -22.16 -5.15 -12.02
C LEU A 398 -23.67 -5.11 -11.75
N PHE A 399 -24.09 -5.40 -10.51
CA PHE A 399 -25.50 -5.70 -10.21
C PHE A 399 -26.23 -4.60 -9.44
N LYS A 400 -25.52 -3.74 -8.71
CA LYS A 400 -26.12 -2.68 -7.88
C LYS A 400 -25.85 -1.28 -8.39
N ILE A 401 -24.76 -1.06 -9.10
CA ILE A 401 -24.44 0.27 -9.62
C ILE A 401 -25.22 0.54 -10.91
N PRO A 402 -25.97 1.65 -10.99
CA PRO A 402 -26.68 2.04 -12.21
C PRO A 402 -25.74 2.26 -13.39
N SER A 403 -26.22 1.96 -14.60
CA SER A 403 -25.51 2.25 -15.84
C SER A 403 -25.17 3.74 -15.94
N GLY A 404 -23.95 4.09 -16.37
CA GLY A 404 -23.44 5.45 -16.39
C GLY A 404 -22.59 5.81 -15.17
N PHE A 405 -22.96 5.34 -13.97
CA PHE A 405 -22.11 5.46 -12.78
C PHE A 405 -21.07 4.34 -12.68
N ARG A 406 -21.27 3.23 -13.40
CA ARG A 406 -20.30 2.12 -13.46
C ARG A 406 -18.96 2.57 -14.04
N GLY A 407 -18.97 3.34 -15.12
CA GLY A 407 -17.76 3.90 -15.73
C GLY A 407 -17.01 4.80 -14.75
N LEU A 408 -17.72 5.63 -13.99
CA LEU A 408 -17.10 6.46 -12.95
C LEU A 408 -16.46 5.62 -11.84
N MET A 409 -17.12 4.56 -11.37
CA MET A 409 -16.55 3.66 -10.36
C MET A 409 -15.35 2.89 -10.88
N LEU A 410 -15.41 2.42 -12.14
CA LEU A 410 -14.26 1.79 -12.79
C LEU A 410 -13.09 2.75 -12.90
N VAL A 411 -13.34 4.00 -13.32
CA VAL A 411 -12.30 5.03 -13.36
C VAL A 411 -11.72 5.28 -11.97
N ALA A 412 -12.53 5.37 -10.92
CA ALA A 412 -12.04 5.58 -9.54
C ALA A 412 -11.09 4.46 -9.07
N LEU A 413 -11.42 3.22 -9.41
CA LEU A 413 -10.63 2.04 -9.08
C LEU A 413 -9.37 1.93 -9.94
N ILE A 414 -9.47 2.15 -11.26
CA ILE A 414 -8.32 2.23 -12.17
C ILE A 414 -7.35 3.34 -11.71
N ALA A 415 -7.89 4.51 -11.38
CA ALA A 415 -7.18 5.66 -10.87
C ALA A 415 -6.36 5.33 -9.62
N ALA A 416 -6.97 4.63 -8.67
CA ALA A 416 -6.30 4.17 -7.47
C ALA A 416 -5.07 3.30 -7.79
N SER A 417 -5.25 2.23 -8.56
CA SER A 417 -4.14 1.36 -8.93
C SER A 417 -3.03 2.07 -9.70
N MET A 418 -3.40 3.02 -10.56
CA MET A 418 -2.44 3.84 -11.29
C MET A 418 -1.62 4.75 -10.35
N SER A 419 -2.23 5.39 -9.35
CA SER A 419 -1.50 6.17 -8.35
C SER A 419 -0.45 5.35 -7.59
N THR A 420 -0.82 4.12 -7.22
CA THR A 420 0.08 3.19 -6.54
C THR A 420 1.24 2.77 -7.46
N PHE A 421 0.95 2.50 -8.73
CA PHE A 421 1.97 2.24 -9.76
C PHE A 421 2.93 3.44 -9.91
N ASP A 422 2.40 4.64 -10.12
CA ASP A 422 3.15 5.87 -10.38
C ASP A 422 4.10 6.20 -9.23
N SER A 423 3.60 6.08 -8.00
CA SER A 423 4.38 6.32 -6.78
C SER A 423 5.60 5.39 -6.67
N ASN A 424 5.39 4.08 -6.88
CA ASN A 424 6.44 3.07 -6.77
C ASN A 424 7.45 3.18 -7.91
N VAL A 425 6.97 3.38 -9.15
CA VAL A 425 7.80 3.52 -10.34
C VAL A 425 8.64 4.79 -10.27
N ASN A 426 8.05 5.94 -9.96
CA ASN A 426 8.79 7.21 -9.87
C ASN A 426 9.86 7.17 -8.78
N MET A 427 9.52 6.67 -7.58
CA MET A 427 10.48 6.51 -6.49
C MET A 427 11.68 5.67 -6.91
N THR A 428 11.44 4.52 -7.53
CA THR A 428 12.49 3.56 -7.90
C THR A 428 13.30 4.03 -9.10
N ALA A 429 12.65 4.67 -10.08
CA ALA A 429 13.33 5.28 -11.21
C ALA A 429 14.28 6.40 -10.75
N GLY A 430 13.89 7.16 -9.71
CA GLY A 430 14.77 8.10 -9.03
C GLY A 430 16.02 7.46 -8.42
N LEU A 431 15.84 6.34 -7.70
CA LEU A 431 16.95 5.57 -7.14
C LEU A 431 17.88 5.06 -8.25
N PHE A 432 17.32 4.55 -9.35
CA PHE A 432 18.14 4.08 -10.48
C PHE A 432 18.93 5.23 -11.12
N VAL A 433 18.26 6.32 -11.52
CA VAL A 433 18.91 7.38 -12.31
C VAL A 433 19.94 8.15 -11.48
N ARG A 434 19.64 8.46 -10.21
CA ARG A 434 20.52 9.24 -9.33
C ARG A 434 21.62 8.39 -8.71
N ASP A 435 21.26 7.24 -8.15
CA ASP A 435 22.14 6.47 -7.28
C ASP A 435 22.90 5.35 -8.00
N ILE A 436 22.44 4.92 -9.18
CA ILE A 436 23.12 3.90 -9.98
C ILE A 436 23.72 4.54 -11.24
N TYR A 437 22.85 5.07 -12.12
CA TYR A 437 23.27 5.52 -13.44
C TYR A 437 24.18 6.74 -13.37
N GLN A 438 23.73 7.84 -12.77
CA GLN A 438 24.53 9.05 -12.62
C GLN A 438 25.77 8.77 -11.76
N LYS A 439 25.63 8.05 -10.64
CA LYS A 439 26.77 7.88 -9.73
C LYS A 439 27.87 6.95 -10.24
N TYR A 440 27.53 5.79 -10.81
CA TYR A 440 28.50 4.73 -11.13
C TYR A 440 28.70 4.49 -12.63
N VAL A 441 27.70 4.79 -13.47
CA VAL A 441 27.76 4.49 -14.91
C VAL A 441 28.22 5.70 -15.72
N ARG A 442 27.58 6.86 -15.53
CA ARG A 442 27.85 8.12 -16.25
C ARG A 442 27.78 9.34 -15.31
N PRO A 443 28.87 9.64 -14.56
CA PRO A 443 28.96 10.80 -13.64
C PRO A 443 28.67 12.16 -14.26
N THR A 444 29.02 12.33 -15.53
CA THR A 444 28.91 13.60 -16.27
C THR A 444 27.71 13.64 -17.22
N ALA A 445 26.74 12.72 -17.06
CA ALA A 445 25.55 12.66 -17.91
C ALA A 445 24.75 13.97 -17.88
N ALA A 446 24.38 14.45 -19.06
CA ALA A 446 23.51 15.61 -19.20
C ALA A 446 22.07 15.27 -18.77
N LEU A 447 21.27 16.28 -18.39
CA LEU A 447 19.88 16.07 -17.94
C LEU A 447 19.05 15.25 -18.94
N ARG A 448 19.17 15.52 -20.25
CA ARG A 448 18.44 14.78 -21.29
C ARG A 448 18.79 13.30 -21.31
N GLU A 449 20.06 12.95 -21.07
CA GLU A 449 20.53 11.55 -21.00
C GLU A 449 19.95 10.87 -19.76
N LEU A 450 19.96 11.53 -18.61
CA LEU A 450 19.38 11.03 -17.37
C LEU A 450 17.88 10.74 -17.52
N LEU A 451 17.12 11.63 -18.17
CA LEU A 451 15.70 11.44 -18.44
C LEU A 451 15.45 10.23 -19.35
N VAL A 452 16.23 10.07 -20.43
CA VAL A 452 16.11 8.91 -21.32
C VAL A 452 16.48 7.61 -20.60
N ALA A 453 17.53 7.60 -19.79
CA ALA A 453 17.90 6.45 -18.98
C ALA A 453 16.78 6.05 -18.02
N THR A 454 16.09 7.03 -17.43
CA THR A 454 14.91 6.82 -16.59
C THR A 454 13.78 6.16 -17.39
N TRP A 455 13.49 6.64 -18.60
CA TRP A 455 12.41 6.08 -19.43
C TRP A 455 12.68 4.64 -19.87
N ILE A 456 13.92 4.35 -20.27
CA ILE A 456 14.35 2.99 -20.61
C ILE A 456 14.19 2.08 -19.38
N PHE A 457 14.59 2.55 -18.19
CA PHE A 457 14.44 1.80 -16.95
C PHE A 457 12.98 1.51 -16.60
N ILE A 458 12.08 2.48 -16.75
CA ILE A 458 10.64 2.30 -16.51
C ILE A 458 10.08 1.25 -17.49
N ALA A 459 10.37 1.38 -18.79
CA ALA A 459 9.91 0.41 -19.78
C ALA A 459 10.44 -1.01 -19.51
N ALA A 460 11.73 -1.13 -19.15
CA ALA A 460 12.36 -2.41 -18.83
C ALA A 460 11.76 -3.06 -17.58
N THR A 461 11.54 -2.29 -16.51
CA THR A 461 10.97 -2.80 -15.25
C THR A 461 9.51 -3.23 -15.41
N ILE A 462 8.71 -2.52 -16.21
CA ILE A 462 7.36 -2.96 -16.58
C ILE A 462 7.42 -4.31 -17.31
N GLY A 463 8.31 -4.47 -18.29
CA GLY A 463 8.48 -5.73 -19.03
C GLY A 463 8.87 -6.90 -18.11
N VAL A 464 9.80 -6.68 -17.18
CA VAL A 464 10.17 -7.69 -16.16
C VAL A 464 9.01 -7.98 -15.22
N GLY A 465 8.24 -6.95 -14.84
CA GLY A 465 7.01 -7.09 -14.04
C GLY A 465 6.00 -8.01 -14.71
N PHE A 466 5.77 -7.89 -16.02
CA PHE A 466 4.90 -8.81 -16.77
C PHE A 466 5.44 -10.24 -16.79
N ALA A 467 6.74 -10.42 -17.02
CA ALA A 467 7.36 -11.74 -17.01
C ALA A 467 7.23 -12.43 -15.64
N PHE A 468 7.37 -11.65 -14.54
CA PHE A 468 7.20 -12.17 -13.20
C PHE A 468 5.73 -12.43 -12.86
N ALA A 469 4.81 -11.53 -13.25
CA ALA A 469 3.37 -11.67 -13.07
C ALA A 469 2.85 -12.98 -13.68
N TYR A 470 3.38 -13.41 -14.83
CA TYR A 470 2.96 -14.67 -15.46
C TYR A 470 3.13 -15.90 -14.54
N LYS A 471 4.15 -15.90 -13.67
CA LYS A 471 4.42 -17.00 -12.73
C LYS A 471 3.66 -16.90 -11.41
N VAL A 472 3.02 -15.76 -11.15
CA VAL A 472 2.23 -15.54 -9.95
C VAL A 472 0.86 -16.18 -10.12
N LYS A 473 0.52 -17.12 -9.23
CA LYS A 473 -0.76 -17.81 -9.26
C LYS A 473 -1.87 -17.01 -8.58
N SER A 474 -1.56 -16.44 -7.40
CA SER A 474 -2.53 -15.71 -6.59
C SER A 474 -2.06 -14.30 -6.21
N ILE A 475 -3.00 -13.35 -6.18
CA ILE A 475 -2.78 -11.97 -5.69
C ILE A 475 -2.41 -11.99 -4.20
N HIS A 476 -3.02 -12.88 -3.42
CA HIS A 476 -2.76 -13.01 -1.99
C HIS A 476 -1.36 -13.54 -1.71
N GLU A 477 -0.93 -14.57 -2.44
CA GLU A 477 0.39 -15.19 -2.28
C GLU A 477 1.51 -14.19 -2.58
N ILE A 478 1.41 -13.43 -3.68
CA ILE A 478 2.43 -12.44 -4.03
C ILE A 478 2.45 -11.28 -3.01
N TRP A 479 1.28 -10.85 -2.54
CA TRP A 479 1.20 -9.81 -1.51
C TRP A 479 1.84 -10.26 -0.20
N ASP A 480 1.47 -11.44 0.29
CA ASP A 480 2.02 -12.00 1.52
C ASP A 480 3.55 -12.16 1.41
N TRP A 481 4.06 -12.61 0.27
CA TRP A 481 5.50 -12.71 0.03
C TRP A 481 6.21 -11.35 -0.01
N ILE A 482 5.65 -10.34 -0.70
CA ILE A 482 6.23 -8.98 -0.73
C ILE A 482 6.30 -8.42 0.68
N ILE A 483 5.23 -8.56 1.45
CA ILE A 483 5.07 -7.89 2.73
C ILE A 483 5.78 -8.65 3.86
N MET A 484 5.63 -9.98 3.96
CA MET A 484 6.23 -10.78 5.02
C MET A 484 7.63 -11.29 4.68
N GLY A 485 7.84 -11.82 3.47
CA GLY A 485 9.13 -12.34 3.03
C GLY A 485 10.12 -11.23 2.68
N LEU A 486 9.89 -10.55 1.55
CA LEU A 486 10.78 -9.50 1.05
C LEU A 486 10.87 -8.32 2.02
N GLY A 487 9.71 -7.84 2.50
CA GLY A 487 9.63 -6.80 3.52
C GLY A 487 10.30 -7.18 4.83
N GLY A 488 10.14 -8.42 5.28
CA GLY A 488 10.82 -8.95 6.46
C GLY A 488 12.35 -8.94 6.32
N GLY A 489 12.86 -9.41 5.19
CA GLY A 489 14.30 -9.42 4.89
C GLY A 489 14.92 -8.02 4.80
N MET A 490 14.17 -7.04 4.28
CA MET A 490 14.62 -5.65 4.19
C MET A 490 14.41 -4.85 5.48
N MET A 491 13.50 -5.29 6.37
CA MET A 491 13.07 -4.53 7.55
C MET A 491 14.23 -4.19 8.48
N ILE A 492 15.01 -5.20 8.86
CA ILE A 492 16.05 -5.06 9.89
C ILE A 492 17.15 -4.05 9.55
N PRO A 493 17.80 -4.09 8.37
CA PRO A 493 18.82 -3.09 8.04
C PRO A 493 18.23 -1.67 7.95
N ASN A 494 16.96 -1.51 7.54
CA ASN A 494 16.28 -0.21 7.52
C ASN A 494 15.95 0.33 8.92
N ILE A 495 15.76 -0.54 9.92
CA ILE A 495 15.63 -0.14 11.33
C ILE A 495 17.01 0.22 11.90
N LEU A 496 17.97 -0.71 11.84
CA LEU A 496 19.26 -0.58 12.53
C LEU A 496 20.05 0.67 12.10
N ARG A 497 19.92 1.10 10.83
CA ARG A 497 20.55 2.34 10.34
C ARG A 497 20.16 3.59 11.14
N LEU A 498 18.96 3.63 11.71
CA LEU A 498 18.43 4.79 12.44
C LEU A 498 18.70 4.71 13.94
N TYR A 499 18.64 3.51 14.53
CA TYR A 499 18.62 3.37 15.99
C TYR A 499 19.92 2.87 16.61
N TRP A 500 20.88 2.39 15.81
CA TRP A 500 22.15 1.86 16.30
C TRP A 500 23.34 2.64 15.74
N TRP A 501 24.03 3.38 16.62
CA TRP A 501 25.18 4.22 16.23
C TRP A 501 26.31 3.45 15.53
N ARG A 502 26.60 2.22 16.00
CA ARG A 502 27.70 1.37 15.51
C ARG A 502 27.36 0.68 14.19
N PHE A 503 26.08 0.66 13.81
CA PHE A 503 25.67 0.14 12.51
C PHE A 503 26.30 0.98 11.40
N ASN A 504 26.89 0.31 10.42
CA ASN A 504 27.69 0.91 9.37
C ASN A 504 27.20 0.45 7.98
N GLY A 505 27.79 1.02 6.93
CA GLY A 505 27.37 0.70 5.56
C GLY A 505 27.60 -0.76 5.16
N GLY A 506 28.64 -1.42 5.70
CA GLY A 506 28.88 -2.85 5.47
C GLY A 506 27.79 -3.74 6.04
N GLY A 507 27.40 -3.50 7.30
CA GLY A 507 26.27 -4.18 7.94
C GLY A 507 24.95 -3.94 7.21
N PHE A 508 24.69 -2.73 6.75
CA PHE A 508 23.51 -2.44 5.94
C PHE A 508 23.53 -3.22 4.61
N ALA A 509 24.64 -3.16 3.87
CA ALA A 509 24.74 -3.77 2.55
C ALA A 509 24.62 -5.30 2.61
N ILE A 510 25.34 -5.94 3.55
CA ILE A 510 25.29 -7.39 3.78
C ILE A 510 23.89 -7.80 4.25
N GLY A 511 23.35 -7.11 5.26
CA GLY A 511 22.02 -7.39 5.79
C GLY A 511 20.92 -7.29 4.73
N MET A 512 20.93 -6.22 3.95
CA MET A 512 19.96 -5.98 2.86
C MET A 512 20.09 -7.04 1.77
N THR A 513 21.31 -7.31 1.30
CA THR A 513 21.55 -8.26 0.21
C THR A 513 21.19 -9.69 0.62
N VAL A 514 21.63 -10.12 1.80
CA VAL A 514 21.33 -11.47 2.33
C VAL A 514 19.86 -11.61 2.66
N GLY A 515 19.21 -10.59 3.23
CA GLY A 515 17.78 -10.60 3.52
C GLY A 515 16.91 -10.72 2.26
N VAL A 516 17.23 -9.94 1.22
CA VAL A 516 16.54 -10.03 -0.07
C VAL A 516 16.82 -11.36 -0.77
N ALA A 517 18.07 -11.83 -0.77
CA ALA A 517 18.41 -13.14 -1.34
C ALA A 517 17.70 -14.28 -0.62
N ALA A 518 17.58 -14.21 0.71
CA ALA A 518 16.84 -15.19 1.51
C ALA A 518 15.33 -15.17 1.18
N ALA A 519 14.73 -14.00 0.96
CA ALA A 519 13.33 -13.90 0.53
C ALA A 519 13.10 -14.55 -0.84
N VAL A 520 14.01 -14.32 -1.79
CA VAL A 520 13.96 -14.93 -3.12
C VAL A 520 14.20 -16.44 -3.04
N ALA A 521 15.19 -16.89 -2.28
CA ALA A 521 15.47 -18.31 -2.08
C ALA A 521 14.29 -19.03 -1.40
N GLN A 522 13.69 -18.41 -0.38
CA GLN A 522 12.49 -18.93 0.27
C GLN A 522 11.34 -19.10 -0.74
N ARG A 523 11.10 -18.12 -1.62
CA ARG A 523 10.05 -18.23 -2.64
C ARG A 523 10.24 -19.39 -3.59
N VAL A 524 11.48 -19.67 -3.97
CA VAL A 524 11.84 -20.71 -4.94
C VAL A 524 11.86 -22.10 -4.30
N MET A 525 12.39 -22.21 -3.08
CA MET A 525 12.59 -23.50 -2.40
C MET A 525 11.40 -23.92 -1.53
N PHE A 526 10.72 -22.96 -0.91
CA PHE A 526 9.63 -23.19 0.06
C PHE A 526 8.45 -22.24 -0.23
N PRO A 527 7.82 -22.35 -1.42
CA PRO A 527 6.76 -21.43 -1.83
C PRO A 527 5.56 -21.40 -0.87
N ASP A 528 5.24 -22.52 -0.23
CA ASP A 528 4.07 -22.70 0.64
C ASP A 528 4.32 -22.33 2.11
N MET A 529 5.46 -21.74 2.43
CA MET A 529 5.79 -21.32 3.80
C MET A 529 4.79 -20.27 4.30
N GLU A 530 4.22 -20.46 5.48
CA GLU A 530 3.26 -19.50 6.01
C GLU A 530 3.88 -18.10 6.22
N PRO A 531 3.11 -17.02 6.03
CA PRO A 531 3.66 -15.66 6.04
C PRO A 531 4.33 -15.26 7.37
N GLN A 532 3.84 -15.79 8.50
CA GLN A 532 4.44 -15.53 9.81
C GLN A 532 5.85 -16.12 9.92
N PHE A 533 6.06 -17.34 9.41
CA PHE A 533 7.38 -17.97 9.37
C PHE A 533 8.29 -17.31 8.35
N GLN A 534 7.76 -16.83 7.20
CA GLN A 534 8.53 -16.04 6.25
C GLN A 534 9.15 -14.82 6.96
N LEU A 535 8.34 -14.06 7.72
CA LEU A 535 8.83 -12.89 8.46
C LEU A 535 9.90 -13.27 9.49
N LEU A 536 9.67 -14.31 10.28
CA LEU A 536 10.58 -14.71 11.36
C LEU A 536 11.90 -15.27 10.82
N ILE A 537 11.86 -16.15 9.82
CA ILE A 537 13.04 -16.81 9.27
C ILE A 537 13.84 -15.84 8.40
N VAL A 538 13.20 -15.20 7.41
CA VAL A 538 13.88 -14.28 6.49
C VAL A 538 14.34 -13.03 7.24
N GLY A 539 13.49 -12.49 8.13
CA GLY A 539 13.86 -11.38 9.01
C GLY A 539 14.98 -11.75 9.98
N GLY A 540 14.97 -12.98 10.53
CA GLY A 540 16.02 -13.50 11.40
C GLY A 540 17.37 -13.65 10.68
N ILE A 541 17.36 -14.20 9.46
CA ILE A 541 18.55 -14.26 8.59
C ILE A 541 19.07 -12.85 8.30
N GLY A 542 18.18 -11.92 7.94
CA GLY A 542 18.51 -10.52 7.71
C GLY A 542 19.10 -9.83 8.94
N LEU A 543 18.59 -10.11 10.14
CA LEU A 543 19.12 -9.62 11.41
C LEU A 543 20.54 -10.13 11.68
N LEU A 544 20.73 -11.45 11.59
CA LEU A 544 22.05 -12.06 11.79
C LEU A 544 23.07 -11.50 10.79
N ALA A 545 22.72 -11.43 9.51
CA ALA A 545 23.58 -10.88 8.47
C ALA A 545 23.89 -9.39 8.70
N SER A 546 22.89 -8.60 9.12
CA SER A 546 23.09 -7.19 9.44
C SER A 546 24.06 -7.00 10.61
N VAL A 547 23.86 -7.73 11.71
CA VAL A 547 24.68 -7.61 12.92
C VAL A 547 26.10 -8.12 12.66
N LEU A 548 26.25 -9.31 12.07
CA LEU A 548 27.56 -9.85 11.72
C LEU A 548 28.30 -8.93 10.73
N GLY A 549 27.61 -8.46 9.70
CA GLY A 549 28.20 -7.51 8.74
C GLY A 549 28.67 -6.23 9.42
N ALA A 550 27.90 -5.69 10.38
CA ALA A 550 28.30 -4.49 11.12
C ALA A 550 29.52 -4.71 12.03
N LEU A 551 29.64 -5.90 12.62
CA LEU A 551 30.76 -6.26 13.50
C LEU A 551 32.04 -6.59 12.71
N LEU A 552 31.90 -7.24 11.55
CA LEU A 552 33.02 -7.65 10.68
C LEU A 552 33.58 -6.49 9.84
N THR A 553 32.84 -5.39 9.69
CA THR A 553 33.26 -4.23 8.90
C THR A 553 33.63 -3.05 9.79
N PRO A 554 34.54 -2.16 9.32
CA PRO A 554 34.97 -1.01 10.11
C PRO A 554 33.81 -0.07 10.42
N PRO A 555 33.80 0.59 11.60
CA PRO A 555 32.78 1.57 11.96
C PRO A 555 32.76 2.73 10.95
N THR A 556 31.61 3.41 10.87
CA THR A 556 31.50 4.65 10.10
C THR A 556 32.39 5.73 10.71
N ASP A 557 32.97 6.56 9.85
CA ASP A 557 33.79 7.70 10.25
C ASP A 557 33.05 8.61 11.26
N SER A 558 33.77 9.01 12.31
CA SER A 558 33.23 9.82 13.40
C SER A 558 32.64 11.16 12.93
N ALA A 559 33.27 11.83 11.96
CA ALA A 559 32.78 13.11 11.44
C ALA A 559 31.46 12.94 10.69
N VAL A 560 31.30 11.84 9.94
CA VAL A 560 30.04 11.48 9.28
C VAL A 560 28.96 11.21 10.32
N LEU A 561 29.26 10.44 11.36
CA LEU A 561 28.33 10.11 12.44
C LEU A 561 27.87 11.37 13.21
N VAL A 562 28.79 12.27 13.53
CA VAL A 562 28.47 13.55 14.20
C VAL A 562 27.56 14.40 13.32
N LYS A 563 27.91 14.58 12.04
CA LYS A 563 27.08 15.32 11.08
C LYS A 563 25.68 14.72 10.98
N PHE A 564 25.60 13.39 10.86
CA PHE A 564 24.34 12.66 10.78
C PHE A 564 23.49 12.89 12.04
N TYR A 565 24.08 12.73 13.21
CA TYR A 565 23.40 12.87 14.50
C TYR A 565 22.91 14.30 14.71
N GLN A 566 23.76 15.31 14.49
CA GLN A 566 23.43 16.72 14.64
C GLN A 566 22.34 17.21 13.67
N THR A 567 22.19 16.54 12.52
CA THR A 567 21.19 16.90 11.52
C THR A 567 19.86 16.18 11.75
N THR A 568 19.88 14.91 12.15
CA THR A 568 18.67 14.05 12.13
C THR A 568 17.99 13.94 13.50
N TRP A 569 18.78 13.99 14.58
CA TRP A 569 18.35 13.71 15.98
C TRP A 569 17.60 12.40 16.18
N PRO A 570 18.17 11.27 15.73
CA PRO A 570 17.58 9.98 16.03
C PRO A 570 17.63 9.68 17.54
N PHE A 571 16.62 8.99 18.04
CA PHE A 571 16.70 8.30 19.33
C PHE A 571 17.23 6.88 19.15
N GLY A 572 17.44 6.16 20.26
CA GLY A 572 18.02 4.81 20.29
C GLY A 572 19.41 4.78 20.92
N MET A 573 20.21 3.80 20.52
CA MET A 573 21.58 3.60 20.99
C MET A 573 22.50 4.61 20.32
N TRP A 574 22.53 5.85 20.81
CA TRP A 574 23.39 6.94 20.31
C TRP A 574 24.24 7.58 21.42
N GLY A 575 24.39 6.89 22.55
CA GLY A 575 25.07 7.36 23.76
C GLY A 575 26.45 8.01 23.54
N PRO A 576 27.36 7.42 22.73
CA PRO A 576 28.69 8.00 22.51
C PRO A 576 28.69 9.39 21.89
N LEU A 577 27.72 9.71 21.01
CA LEU A 577 27.64 11.00 20.33
C LEU A 577 26.82 12.03 21.13
N LYS A 578 25.89 11.57 21.98
CA LYS A 578 25.09 12.45 22.85
C LYS A 578 25.94 13.27 23.82
N LYS A 579 27.04 12.70 24.30
CA LYS A 579 27.93 13.34 25.28
C LYS A 579 28.69 14.55 24.72
N ASN A 580 28.73 14.69 23.40
CA ASN A 580 29.45 15.74 22.70
C ASN A 580 28.51 16.84 22.18
N LEU A 581 27.25 16.89 22.63
CA LEU A 581 26.34 17.98 22.30
C LEU A 581 26.24 18.97 23.46
N PRO A 582 26.01 20.26 23.19
CA PRO A 582 25.73 21.23 24.23
C PRO A 582 24.47 20.85 25.01
N ASP A 583 24.43 21.21 26.31
CA ASP A 583 23.30 20.90 27.19
C ASP A 583 21.98 21.48 26.69
N SER A 584 22.02 22.67 26.09
CA SER A 584 20.86 23.36 25.49
C SER A 584 20.23 22.52 24.36
N VAL A 585 21.05 22.01 23.45
CA VAL A 585 20.65 21.15 22.33
C VAL A 585 20.19 19.79 22.84
N MET A 586 20.89 19.20 23.81
CA MET A 586 20.51 17.92 24.40
C MET A 586 19.13 17.98 25.06
N GLN A 587 18.83 19.05 25.80
CA GLN A 587 17.50 19.26 26.38
C GLN A 587 16.41 19.38 25.30
N GLN A 588 16.70 20.06 24.20
CA GLN A 588 15.75 20.20 23.10
C GLN A 588 15.48 18.86 22.40
N VAL A 589 16.53 18.10 22.09
CA VAL A 589 16.43 16.76 21.51
C VAL A 589 15.62 15.83 22.42
N ALA A 590 15.89 15.86 23.73
CA ALA A 590 15.14 15.06 24.71
C ALA A 590 13.65 15.44 24.78
N ARG A 591 13.33 16.75 24.66
CA ARG A 591 11.94 17.23 24.60
C ARG A 591 11.24 16.75 23.32
N GLU A 592 11.90 16.79 22.17
CA GLU A 592 11.36 16.27 20.90
C GLU A 592 11.08 14.76 21.02
N HIS A 593 12.06 13.97 21.48
CA HIS A 593 11.91 12.52 21.66
C HIS A 593 10.77 12.16 22.60
N ARG A 594 10.67 12.85 23.74
CA ARG A 594 9.59 12.62 24.71
C ARG A 594 8.22 12.89 24.08
N ARG A 595 8.07 13.95 23.30
CA ARG A 595 6.81 14.29 22.62
C ARG A 595 6.44 13.26 21.57
N ASP A 596 7.39 12.87 20.72
CA ASP A 596 7.16 11.88 19.66
C ASP A 596 6.75 10.52 20.24
N LEU A 597 7.48 10.02 21.24
CA LEU A 597 7.21 8.72 21.84
C LEU A 597 5.91 8.71 22.66
N SER A 598 5.62 9.78 23.41
CA SER A 598 4.37 9.87 24.17
C SER A 598 3.14 10.08 23.29
N ALA A 599 3.30 10.63 22.08
CA ALA A 599 2.22 10.78 21.11
C ALA A 599 1.85 9.48 20.39
N LEU A 600 2.76 8.48 20.33
CA LEU A 600 2.56 7.22 19.62
C LEU A 600 1.24 6.49 19.95
N PRO A 601 0.88 6.21 21.23
CA PRO A 601 -0.37 5.54 21.54
C PRO A 601 -1.59 6.36 21.11
N PHE A 602 -1.56 7.68 21.29
CA PHE A 602 -2.65 8.56 20.86
C PHE A 602 -2.81 8.58 19.34
N ALA A 603 -1.71 8.63 18.60
CA ALA A 603 -1.74 8.62 17.13
C ALA A 603 -2.24 7.28 16.57
N MET A 604 -1.81 6.15 17.14
CA MET A 604 -2.30 4.81 16.77
C MET A 604 -3.79 4.65 17.07
N THR A 605 -4.22 5.02 18.28
CA THR A 605 -5.63 4.97 18.65
C THR A 605 -6.46 5.89 17.76
N PHE A 606 -6.00 7.12 17.52
CA PHE A 606 -6.68 8.05 16.62
C PHE A 606 -6.86 7.43 15.23
N GLN A 607 -5.79 6.91 14.62
CA GLN A 607 -5.85 6.31 13.29
C GLN A 607 -6.83 5.13 13.20
N VAL A 608 -6.81 4.19 14.14
CA VAL A 608 -7.73 3.04 14.12
C VAL A 608 -9.18 3.51 14.33
N MET A 609 -9.42 4.44 15.25
CA MET A 609 -10.77 4.91 15.55
C MET A 609 -11.39 5.73 14.42
N ILE A 610 -10.60 6.56 13.71
CA ILE A 610 -11.11 7.29 12.53
C ILE A 610 -11.42 6.37 11.35
N PHE A 611 -10.91 5.14 11.33
CA PHE A 611 -11.29 4.13 10.34
C PHE A 611 -12.57 3.40 10.74
N LEU A 612 -12.70 3.00 12.01
CA LEU A 612 -13.89 2.31 12.52
C LEU A 612 -15.14 3.19 12.56
N ALA A 613 -15.02 4.43 13.05
CA ALA A 613 -16.16 5.32 13.22
C ALA A 613 -17.00 5.48 11.94
N PRO A 614 -16.43 5.85 10.79
CA PRO A 614 -17.24 6.08 9.60
C PRO A 614 -17.75 4.76 8.98
N MET A 615 -17.15 3.59 9.27
CA MET A 615 -17.77 2.29 8.93
C MET A 615 -19.03 2.03 9.76
N LEU A 616 -18.96 2.28 11.08
CA LEU A 616 -20.08 2.15 12.01
C LEU A 616 -21.23 3.08 11.67
N LEU A 617 -20.92 4.27 11.15
CA LEU A 617 -21.89 5.22 10.62
C LEU A 617 -22.67 4.61 9.43
N VAL A 618 -21.98 4.00 8.46
CA VAL A 618 -22.60 3.44 7.26
C VAL A 618 -23.53 2.26 7.59
N ILE A 619 -23.20 1.44 8.59
CA ILE A 619 -24.08 0.35 9.07
C ILE A 619 -25.16 0.83 10.06
N ARG A 620 -25.29 2.13 10.29
CA ARG A 620 -26.22 2.75 11.27
C ARG A 620 -26.07 2.26 12.71
N ASN A 621 -24.88 1.80 13.09
CA ASN A 621 -24.56 1.46 14.48
C ASN A 621 -24.17 2.74 15.25
N TRP A 622 -25.18 3.51 15.67
CA TRP A 622 -25.01 4.83 16.31
C TRP A 622 -24.23 4.77 17.62
N THR A 623 -24.45 3.73 18.43
CA THR A 623 -23.75 3.53 19.71
C THR A 623 -22.26 3.29 19.48
N GLY A 624 -21.92 2.34 18.58
CA GLY A 624 -20.54 2.06 18.23
C GLY A 624 -19.85 3.28 17.61
N PHE A 625 -20.54 3.99 16.70
CA PHE A 625 -20.04 5.23 16.11
C PHE A 625 -19.72 6.28 17.17
N GLY A 626 -20.64 6.54 18.10
CA GLY A 626 -20.44 7.51 19.18
C GLY A 626 -19.24 7.19 20.08
N VAL A 627 -19.08 5.91 20.43
CA VAL A 627 -17.92 5.45 21.23
C VAL A 627 -16.61 5.64 20.45
N CYS A 628 -16.53 5.17 19.20
CA CYS A 628 -15.32 5.33 18.39
C CYS A 628 -14.99 6.81 18.14
N ALA A 629 -16.00 7.65 17.85
CA ALA A 629 -15.82 9.09 17.65
C ALA A 629 -15.33 9.79 18.93
N LEU A 630 -15.84 9.41 20.10
CA LEU A 630 -15.38 9.93 21.39
C LEU A 630 -13.92 9.55 21.64
N ILE A 631 -13.56 8.28 21.46
CA ILE A 631 -12.18 7.81 21.63
C ILE A 631 -11.24 8.51 20.64
N ALA A 632 -11.65 8.67 19.37
CA ALA A 632 -10.91 9.43 18.38
C ALA A 632 -10.71 10.89 18.82
N GLY A 633 -11.75 11.54 19.34
CA GLY A 633 -11.69 12.91 19.85
C GLY A 633 -10.72 13.06 21.02
N VAL A 634 -10.77 12.16 21.99
CA VAL A 634 -9.83 12.15 23.13
C VAL A 634 -8.40 11.89 22.66
N ALA A 635 -8.21 10.94 21.75
CA ALA A 635 -6.91 10.63 21.18
C ALA A 635 -6.33 11.82 20.39
N PHE A 636 -7.17 12.50 19.60
CA PHE A 636 -6.80 13.71 18.89
C PHE A 636 -6.42 14.86 19.83
N LEU A 637 -7.17 15.09 20.91
CA LEU A 637 -6.82 16.11 21.91
C LEU A 637 -5.48 15.81 22.59
N GLY A 638 -5.19 14.53 22.89
CA GLY A 638 -3.89 14.08 23.37
C GLY A 638 -2.78 14.37 22.37
N LEU A 639 -2.95 13.93 21.12
CA LEU A 639 -2.02 14.19 20.02
C LEU A 639 -1.79 15.69 19.79
N GLN A 640 -2.86 16.49 19.90
CA GLN A 640 -2.80 17.93 19.68
C GLN A 640 -1.97 18.63 20.77
N ARG A 641 -2.22 18.29 22.04
CA ARG A 641 -1.53 18.89 23.18
C ARG A 641 -0.07 18.48 23.26
N ILE A 642 0.22 17.20 23.03
CA ILE A 642 1.58 16.65 23.17
C ILE A 642 2.45 17.03 21.97
N TRP A 643 1.91 16.90 20.75
CA TRP A 643 2.71 16.89 19.54
C TRP A 643 2.35 18.01 18.54
N LEU A 644 1.11 18.11 18.06
CA LEU A 644 0.76 19.05 16.96
C LEU A 644 1.09 20.52 17.28
N ARG A 645 0.88 20.97 18.53
CA ARG A 645 1.20 22.34 18.95
C ARG A 645 2.69 22.68 18.89
N HIS A 646 3.56 21.67 18.81
CA HIS A 646 5.00 21.83 18.93
C HIS A 646 5.76 21.55 17.63
N ILE A 647 5.08 21.18 16.53
CA ILE A 647 5.73 20.86 15.24
C ILE A 647 6.49 22.04 14.61
N HIS A 648 6.16 23.27 15.02
CA HIS A 648 6.82 24.49 14.57
C HIS A 648 8.05 24.88 15.38
N THR A 649 8.41 24.10 16.41
CA THR A 649 9.62 24.38 17.20
C THR A 649 10.82 24.21 16.27
N PRO A 650 11.52 25.29 15.89
CA PRO A 650 12.60 25.18 14.93
C PRO A 650 13.71 24.31 15.51
N ALA A 651 14.30 23.50 14.65
CA ALA A 651 15.52 22.79 15.00
C ALA A 651 16.64 23.82 15.26
N PRO A 652 17.40 23.78 16.38
CA PRO A 652 18.64 24.53 16.54
C PRO A 652 19.51 24.38 15.30
N SER A 653 19.99 25.50 14.81
CA SER A 653 20.74 25.52 13.57
C SER A 653 22.08 24.79 13.77
N LEU A 654 22.61 24.17 12.72
CA LEU A 654 23.99 23.66 12.73
C LEU A 654 25.00 24.75 13.10
N ALA A 655 24.67 26.03 12.90
CA ALA A 655 25.47 27.17 13.32
C ALA A 655 25.43 27.38 14.85
N ASP A 656 24.31 27.10 15.51
CA ASP A 656 24.20 27.13 16.99
C ASP A 656 25.04 26.01 17.60
N CYS A 657 25.03 24.81 17.00
CA CYS A 657 25.92 23.71 17.40
C CYS A 657 27.41 23.98 17.12
N ARG A 658 27.75 24.71 16.05
CA ARG A 658 29.15 25.04 15.68
C ARG A 658 29.71 26.24 16.45
N ARG A 659 28.88 27.23 16.84
CA ARG A 659 29.33 28.37 17.65
C ARG A 659 29.86 27.95 19.02
N GLU A 660 29.36 26.84 19.55
CA GLU A 660 29.80 26.26 20.83
C GLU A 660 30.89 25.17 20.67
N PHE A 661 31.20 24.75 19.44
CA PHE A 661 32.30 23.84 19.10
C PHE A 661 33.21 24.45 18.02
N PRO A 662 34.15 25.35 18.37
CA PRO A 662 35.22 25.71 17.46
C PRO A 662 36.01 24.44 17.12
N SER A 663 36.24 24.21 15.83
CA SER A 663 36.98 23.08 15.30
C SER A 663 38.41 23.03 15.86
N ASN A 664 38.59 22.32 16.98
CA ASN A 664 39.90 21.98 17.51
C ASN A 664 40.01 20.45 17.61
N SER A 665 40.29 19.82 16.48
CA SER A 665 41.10 18.60 16.38
C SER A 665 41.22 18.25 14.89
N ALA A 666 42.35 18.67 14.30
CA ALA A 666 42.87 18.17 13.04
C ALA A 666 43.27 16.69 13.15
#